data_AF-A1ZIK3-F1
#
_entry.id   AF-A1ZIK3-F1
#
_cell.length_a   1.000
_cell.length_b   1.000
_cell.length_c   1.000
_cell.angle_alpha   90.00
_cell.angle_beta   90.00
_cell.angle_gamma   90.00
#
_symmetry.space_group_name_H-M   'P 1'
#
loop_
_entity.id
_entity.type
_entity.pdbx_description
1 polymer ?
#
loop_
_entity_poly.entity_id
_entity_poly.type
_entity_poly.pdbx_seq_one_letter_code
_entity_poly.pdbx_strand_id
1 'polypeptide(L)'
;MNKDLIHQYITSAVLEHFKTKGLAPGDRYNIYFEKPEQVQGQFEAFDLEAFDYTEASYKVHYLPIDNIKLIVACNNAETTEDFLTKLRNEVSKNEGIFTDTAILFIHNTQLDSLTGGTESLLKEGMPLHIDVIKETIKEKIKEEKFLKGHERKILLNTLEQQKSDLFEDNHSLFDFRVFLEIFAAQEISDTQYKSLGLFKDNELHSIKEEKNINKRIQSNRRLFDTVDQTHKYGNPSDDLEKHFASAGVNALSKTGEKKQKDGSQEQPWFSANFEQVHEWEEQKKKGDKPEYIETTLKNQLIIWEKPEGNTKAKQRQRNIIIFNHLPDASTPKDPIELTCQFNVNPKKSDISCPIDSNLSVEYANTKDKINLKLAPKDAQDTAYCKVTYTHVDKVSNDKTNFEFRVFILPLPEQLLKSIKTNYVINIKANGQFIEIRTDNIDDVLTFNEDQEGIDSEGLIADGTYHLYEDTRLELKPDSNYDESFVNFTLNYKNTSIPFRTRVDYEELRGITGLEVWQQKRVKKDSFKYSHEVKNNKDVIKLKQKNNEYTVRDDFRQSLKLEAKLISLGGCYWQEQSSEHISKQHLDIAPSVAEHFHLIVKYYQDNKLLPSLTFWNDTLRQLIKDFLHCYLKELKSITKGAPLTKQQQNLENIGVIKELHGQERFKYTPLNPINLVYQLALYEELDTLELPKEIAGKLTPLGIVPYIYGQGEGRSIELYAPIEQTHSQEWLYYHSAQVDTSSASKRYAANLIKDKINEFIAHFHYLFIKGTHAPLKINLINLGDCKEAFQGIFNYYKSVIQQSTVFPIDVYIYGSDDYITKSKSFFHDDVDAIKMSWYT
;
A
#
# COMPACT_ATOMS: atom_id res chain seq x y z
N MET A 1 -34.09 34.80 -1.17
CA MET A 1 -33.18 33.63 -1.02
C MET A 1 -33.60 32.61 -2.05
N ASN A 2 -32.69 32.13 -2.88
CA ASN A 2 -32.99 31.04 -3.81
C ASN A 2 -33.16 29.79 -2.96
N LYS A 3 -34.38 29.27 -2.82
CA LYS A 3 -34.64 28.03 -2.08
C LYS A 3 -33.91 26.89 -2.79
N ASP A 4 -33.28 26.02 -2.01
CA ASP A 4 -32.54 24.87 -2.53
C ASP A 4 -33.46 23.89 -3.28
N LEU A 5 -33.06 23.48 -4.49
CA LEU A 5 -33.88 22.67 -5.39
C LEU A 5 -34.22 21.30 -4.80
N ILE A 6 -33.31 20.69 -4.04
CA ILE A 6 -33.55 19.39 -3.40
C ILE A 6 -34.61 19.50 -2.30
N HIS A 7 -34.58 20.57 -1.49
CA HIS A 7 -35.59 20.78 -0.46
C HIS A 7 -36.98 21.03 -1.07
N GLN A 8 -37.04 21.74 -2.19
CA GLN A 8 -38.30 21.93 -2.95
C GLN A 8 -38.83 20.62 -3.53
N TYR A 9 -37.95 19.76 -4.05
CA TYR A 9 -38.32 18.44 -4.54
C TYR A 9 -38.88 17.57 -3.41
N ILE A 10 -38.20 17.51 -2.26
CA ILE A 10 -38.66 16.77 -1.08
C ILE A 10 -40.03 17.30 -0.63
N THR A 11 -40.20 18.62 -0.52
CA THR A 11 -41.49 19.23 -0.17
C THR A 11 -42.58 18.81 -1.16
N SER A 12 -42.31 18.85 -2.46
CA SER A 12 -43.28 18.49 -3.49
C SER A 12 -43.69 17.01 -3.41
N ALA A 13 -42.72 16.11 -3.24
CA ALA A 13 -42.96 14.68 -3.11
C ALA A 13 -43.79 14.33 -1.85
N VAL A 14 -43.48 14.97 -0.72
CA VAL A 14 -44.24 14.81 0.53
C VAL A 14 -45.68 15.31 0.37
N LEU A 15 -45.88 16.48 -0.24
CA LEU A 15 -47.20 17.05 -0.46
C LEU A 15 -48.04 16.22 -1.44
N GLU A 16 -47.44 15.75 -2.54
CA GLU A 16 -48.11 14.88 -3.50
C GLU A 16 -48.53 13.55 -2.86
N HIS A 17 -47.67 12.98 -2.02
CA HIS A 17 -47.99 11.77 -1.27
C HIS A 17 -49.21 11.94 -0.38
N PHE A 18 -49.25 12.98 0.45
CA PHE A 18 -50.38 13.21 1.34
C PHE A 18 -51.67 13.60 0.58
N LYS A 19 -51.57 14.30 -0.55
CA LYS A 19 -52.73 14.56 -1.42
C LYS A 19 -53.30 13.31 -2.09
N THR A 20 -52.45 12.32 -2.39
CA THR A 20 -52.87 11.11 -3.12
C THR A 20 -53.32 9.98 -2.18
N LYS A 21 -52.60 9.73 -1.10
CA LYS A 21 -52.98 8.70 -0.10
C LYS A 21 -53.98 9.20 0.94
N GLY A 22 -54.11 10.51 1.10
CA GLY A 22 -54.84 11.12 2.21
C GLY A 22 -54.02 11.16 3.50
N LEU A 23 -54.49 11.97 4.43
CA LEU A 23 -53.93 12.16 5.77
C LEU A 23 -55.07 11.96 6.77
N ALA A 24 -54.81 11.41 7.95
CA ALA A 24 -55.80 11.26 9.02
C ALA A 24 -55.40 12.02 10.30
N PRO A 25 -56.37 12.49 11.12
CA PRO A 25 -56.05 13.09 12.41
C PRO A 25 -55.28 12.11 13.30
N GLY A 26 -54.20 12.59 13.92
CA GLY A 26 -53.30 11.79 14.76
C GLY A 26 -52.20 11.04 14.01
N ASP A 27 -52.14 11.12 12.67
CA ASP A 27 -51.03 10.56 11.90
C ASP A 27 -49.70 11.22 12.27
N ARG A 28 -48.63 10.41 12.28
CA ARG A 28 -47.30 10.81 12.75
C ARG A 28 -46.23 10.30 11.81
N TYR A 29 -45.52 11.22 11.17
CA TYR A 29 -44.46 10.92 10.21
C TYR A 29 -43.13 11.53 10.64
N ASN A 30 -42.03 10.96 10.15
CA ASN A 30 -40.69 11.54 10.30
C ASN A 30 -39.88 11.54 8.99
N ILE A 31 -38.91 12.45 8.92
CA ILE A 31 -37.83 12.49 7.94
C ILE A 31 -36.54 12.66 8.72
N TYR A 32 -35.61 11.73 8.52
CA TYR A 32 -34.26 11.82 9.06
C TYR A 32 -33.31 12.47 8.04
N PHE A 33 -32.44 13.35 8.50
CA PHE A 33 -31.33 13.91 7.74
C PHE A 33 -30.02 13.80 8.54
N GLU A 34 -28.87 13.76 7.86
CA GLU A 34 -27.59 13.58 8.55
C GLU A 34 -27.10 14.87 9.21
N LYS A 35 -27.40 16.04 8.61
CA LYS A 35 -26.83 17.33 9.00
C LYS A 35 -27.88 18.31 9.54
N PRO A 36 -27.58 19.08 10.61
CA PRO A 36 -28.48 20.09 11.14
C PRO A 36 -28.95 21.12 10.10
N GLU A 37 -28.06 21.50 9.16
CA GLU A 37 -28.39 22.49 8.14
C GLU A 37 -29.44 21.96 7.14
N GLN A 38 -29.47 20.65 6.89
CA GLN A 38 -30.48 20.01 6.04
C GLN A 38 -31.85 20.01 6.73
N VAL A 39 -31.88 19.78 8.05
CA VAL A 39 -33.11 19.86 8.86
C VAL A 39 -33.72 21.25 8.77
N GLN A 40 -32.90 22.29 9.04
CA GLN A 40 -33.34 23.67 8.97
C GLN A 40 -33.75 24.07 7.55
N GLY A 41 -32.95 23.73 6.54
CA GLY A 41 -33.24 24.04 5.14
C GLY A 41 -34.52 23.38 4.63
N GLN A 42 -34.83 22.16 5.08
CA GLN A 42 -36.09 21.49 4.73
C GLN A 42 -37.29 22.13 5.42
N PHE A 43 -37.15 22.48 6.70
CA PHE A 43 -38.21 23.18 7.45
C PHE A 43 -38.59 24.50 6.78
N GLU A 44 -37.60 25.31 6.39
CA GLU A 44 -37.79 26.59 5.69
C GLU A 44 -38.32 26.44 4.25
N ALA A 45 -38.15 25.26 3.64
CA ALA A 45 -38.64 25.00 2.30
C ALA A 45 -40.16 24.86 2.25
N PHE A 46 -40.79 24.35 3.31
CA PHE A 46 -42.25 24.33 3.45
C PHE A 46 -42.81 25.75 3.53
N ASP A 47 -44.00 25.94 2.95
CA ASP A 47 -44.76 27.18 3.10
C ASP A 47 -45.75 26.98 4.26
N LEU A 48 -45.35 27.41 5.45
CA LEU A 48 -46.02 27.06 6.71
C LEU A 48 -46.84 28.23 7.26
N GLU A 49 -48.08 27.95 7.65
CA GLU A 49 -48.87 28.79 8.53
C GLU A 49 -48.48 28.54 9.99
N ALA A 50 -48.91 29.40 10.93
CA ALA A 50 -48.61 29.22 12.35
C ALA A 50 -49.77 29.64 13.26
N PHE A 51 -49.91 28.96 14.39
CA PHE A 51 -50.76 29.37 15.51
C PHE A 51 -50.01 29.32 16.84
N ASP A 52 -50.46 30.11 17.82
CA ASP A 52 -49.80 30.20 19.12
C ASP A 52 -50.20 29.03 20.03
N TYR A 53 -49.21 28.30 20.54
CA TYR A 53 -49.38 27.34 21.63
C TYR A 53 -48.98 28.01 22.96
N THR A 54 -49.94 28.71 23.55
CA THR A 54 -49.74 29.60 24.70
C THR A 54 -49.17 28.91 25.93
N GLU A 55 -49.50 27.64 26.17
CA GLU A 55 -49.00 26.88 27.33
C GLU A 55 -47.50 26.60 27.25
N ALA A 56 -46.95 26.57 26.04
CA ALA A 56 -45.53 26.32 25.78
C ALA A 56 -44.76 27.58 25.34
N SER A 57 -45.43 28.73 25.22
CA SER A 57 -44.87 29.95 24.60
C SER A 57 -44.20 29.66 23.24
N TYR A 58 -44.80 28.79 22.43
CA TYR A 58 -44.24 28.32 21.17
C TYR A 58 -45.21 28.55 20.01
N LYS A 59 -44.69 28.85 18.82
CA LYS A 59 -45.49 28.94 17.59
C LYS A 59 -45.48 27.61 16.86
N VAL A 60 -46.66 26.99 16.78
CA VAL A 60 -46.81 25.72 16.06
C VAL A 60 -46.97 26.02 14.58
N HIS A 61 -46.03 25.53 13.78
CA HIS A 61 -46.05 25.67 12.33
C HIS A 61 -46.76 24.50 11.68
N TYR A 62 -47.62 24.76 10.70
CA TYR A 62 -48.41 23.73 10.03
C TYR A 62 -48.65 24.04 8.55
N LEU A 63 -49.00 23.00 7.80
CA LEU A 63 -49.41 23.07 6.41
C LEU A 63 -50.84 22.54 6.26
N PRO A 64 -51.78 23.30 5.67
CA PRO A 64 -53.14 22.82 5.45
C PRO A 64 -53.18 21.80 4.31
N ILE A 65 -53.63 20.58 4.61
CA ILE A 65 -53.88 19.51 3.63
C ILE A 65 -55.33 19.08 3.78
N ASP A 66 -56.17 19.42 2.81
CA ASP A 66 -57.61 19.26 2.86
C ASP A 66 -58.21 19.86 4.15
N ASN A 67 -58.78 19.02 5.02
CA ASN A 67 -59.37 19.44 6.30
C ASN A 67 -58.43 19.24 7.51
N ILE A 68 -57.18 18.82 7.28
CA ILE A 68 -56.22 18.48 8.35
C ILE A 68 -55.05 19.46 8.33
N LYS A 69 -54.62 19.87 9.53
CA LYS A 69 -53.40 20.67 9.69
C LYS A 69 -52.23 19.74 9.95
N LEU A 70 -51.34 19.58 8.95
CA LEU A 70 -50.09 18.86 9.12
C LEU A 70 -49.09 19.77 9.85
N ILE A 71 -48.92 19.58 11.14
CA ILE A 71 -47.89 20.25 11.93
C ILE A 71 -46.53 19.81 11.42
N VAL A 72 -45.66 20.76 11.10
CA VAL A 72 -44.27 20.49 10.72
C VAL A 72 -43.40 20.99 11.85
N ALA A 73 -42.58 20.11 12.40
CA ALA A 73 -41.69 20.43 13.50
C ALA A 73 -40.30 19.85 13.21
N CYS A 74 -39.25 20.51 13.70
CA CYS A 74 -37.88 20.07 13.51
C CYS A 74 -37.06 20.24 14.79
N ASN A 75 -35.94 19.52 14.92
CA ASN A 75 -35.01 19.77 16.01
C ASN A 75 -34.01 20.87 15.62
N ASN A 76 -34.18 22.05 16.20
CA ASN A 76 -33.36 23.23 15.92
C ASN A 76 -33.07 24.00 17.22
N ALA A 77 -32.44 25.17 17.12
CA ALA A 77 -32.08 25.96 18.31
C ALA A 77 -33.29 26.41 19.16
N GLU A 78 -34.51 26.40 18.61
CA GLU A 78 -35.73 26.84 19.29
C GLU A 78 -36.50 25.71 19.97
N THR A 79 -36.13 24.44 19.71
CA THR A 79 -36.90 23.27 20.13
C THR A 79 -36.00 22.17 20.69
N THR A 80 -36.39 21.58 21.82
CA THR A 80 -35.69 20.43 22.40
C THR A 80 -36.36 19.11 21.99
N GLU A 81 -35.62 18.01 22.01
CA GLU A 81 -36.15 16.68 21.66
C GLU A 81 -37.30 16.24 22.59
N ASP A 82 -37.21 16.57 23.88
CA ASP A 82 -38.29 16.35 24.85
C ASP A 82 -39.55 17.15 24.49
N PHE A 83 -39.38 18.38 24.02
CA PHE A 83 -40.49 19.23 23.59
C PHE A 83 -41.15 18.69 22.33
N LEU A 84 -40.37 18.24 21.34
CA LEU A 84 -40.90 17.60 20.13
C LEU A 84 -41.67 16.31 20.45
N THR A 85 -41.17 15.52 21.41
CA THR A 85 -41.87 14.33 21.91
C THR A 85 -43.20 14.69 22.57
N LYS A 86 -43.24 15.78 23.35
CA LYS A 86 -44.49 16.31 23.91
C LYS A 86 -45.47 16.73 22.80
N LEU A 87 -45.01 17.49 21.80
CA LEU A 87 -45.84 17.94 20.68
C LEU A 87 -46.45 16.75 19.91
N ARG A 88 -45.66 15.70 19.64
CA ARG A 88 -46.14 14.45 19.03
C ARG A 88 -47.28 13.82 19.82
N ASN A 89 -47.13 13.77 21.15
CA ASN A 89 -48.11 13.14 22.04
C ASN A 89 -49.40 13.97 22.11
N GLU A 90 -49.33 15.31 22.07
CA GLU A 90 -50.53 16.16 22.03
C GLU A 90 -51.31 15.99 20.70
N VAL A 91 -50.61 15.89 19.57
CA VAL A 91 -51.25 15.55 18.27
C VAL A 91 -51.92 14.17 18.32
N SER A 92 -51.35 13.22 19.05
CA SER A 92 -51.94 11.87 19.21
C SER A 92 -53.24 11.88 20.02
N LYS A 93 -53.43 12.86 20.92
CA LYS A 93 -54.67 12.99 21.70
C LYS A 93 -55.81 13.56 20.87
N ASN A 94 -55.51 14.33 19.83
CA ASN A 94 -56.49 14.99 18.95
C ASN A 94 -57.52 15.84 19.72
N GLU A 95 -57.04 16.64 20.67
CA GLU A 95 -57.86 17.45 21.58
C GLU A 95 -57.48 18.95 21.50
N GLY A 96 -58.45 19.82 21.79
CA GLY A 96 -58.23 21.26 21.90
C GLY A 96 -57.69 21.86 20.61
N ILE A 97 -56.58 22.61 20.71
CA ILE A 97 -55.93 23.25 19.56
C ILE A 97 -55.28 22.25 18.58
N PHE A 98 -55.15 20.99 18.98
CA PHE A 98 -54.60 19.89 18.17
C PHE A 98 -55.69 19.01 17.54
N THR A 99 -56.95 19.43 17.58
CA THR A 99 -58.05 18.75 16.87
C THR A 99 -57.83 18.85 15.36
N ASP A 100 -58.03 17.74 14.64
CA ASP A 100 -57.82 17.60 13.19
C ASP A 100 -56.39 17.94 12.76
N THR A 101 -55.42 17.55 13.59
CA THR A 101 -53.99 17.72 13.30
C THR A 101 -53.28 16.38 13.07
N ALA A 102 -52.26 16.41 12.23
CA ALA A 102 -51.26 15.36 12.07
C ALA A 102 -49.88 15.99 12.22
N ILE A 103 -48.81 15.20 12.29
CA ILE A 103 -47.46 15.76 12.50
C ILE A 103 -46.38 15.10 11.64
N LEU A 104 -45.51 15.94 11.09
CA LEU A 104 -44.29 15.58 10.37
C LEU A 104 -43.08 16.13 11.13
N PHE A 105 -42.22 15.23 11.59
CA PHE A 105 -40.98 15.58 12.28
C PHE A 105 -39.78 15.50 11.35
N ILE A 106 -39.01 16.58 11.26
CA ILE A 106 -37.75 16.63 10.52
C ILE A 106 -36.62 16.61 11.55
N HIS A 107 -35.76 15.59 11.54
CA HIS A 107 -34.74 15.46 12.57
C HIS A 107 -33.41 14.92 12.08
N ASN A 108 -32.35 15.12 12.87
CA ASN A 108 -31.04 14.50 12.65
C ASN A 108 -30.57 13.62 13.82
N THR A 109 -31.50 13.17 14.66
CA THR A 109 -31.20 12.44 15.91
C THR A 109 -31.65 10.98 15.83
N GLN A 110 -30.98 10.10 16.56
CA GLN A 110 -31.30 8.65 16.61
C GLN A 110 -32.07 8.25 17.88
N LEU A 111 -32.76 9.19 18.52
CA LEU A 111 -33.49 8.91 19.76
C LEU A 111 -34.80 8.16 19.49
N ASP A 112 -34.87 6.93 20.00
CA ASP A 112 -36.09 6.10 19.97
C ASP A 112 -37.30 6.77 20.62
N SER A 113 -37.08 7.67 21.59
CA SER A 113 -38.15 8.42 22.24
C SER A 113 -38.88 9.36 21.28
N LEU A 114 -38.20 9.86 20.24
CA LEU A 114 -38.74 10.75 19.22
C LEU A 114 -39.37 9.97 18.06
N THR A 115 -38.65 8.96 17.55
CA THR A 115 -39.05 8.16 16.38
C THR A 115 -40.09 7.08 16.74
N GLY A 116 -40.14 6.63 18.00
CA GLY A 116 -41.08 5.64 18.50
C GLY A 116 -42.54 6.04 18.29
N GLY A 117 -43.26 5.29 17.44
CA GLY A 117 -44.67 5.56 17.11
C GLY A 117 -44.89 6.56 15.97
N THR A 118 -43.83 6.92 15.23
CA THR A 118 -43.90 7.68 13.96
C THR A 118 -43.54 6.76 12.79
N GLU A 119 -44.06 7.05 11.60
CA GLU A 119 -43.69 6.33 10.37
C GLU A 119 -42.70 7.15 9.54
N SER A 120 -41.57 6.54 9.16
CA SER A 120 -40.56 7.26 8.37
C SER A 120 -40.97 7.36 6.91
N LEU A 121 -40.89 8.55 6.32
CA LEU A 121 -41.11 8.77 4.89
C LEU A 121 -39.96 8.24 4.01
N LEU A 122 -38.86 7.77 4.64
CA LEU A 122 -37.73 7.12 3.99
C LEU A 122 -37.93 5.60 3.81
N LYS A 123 -38.94 5.01 4.45
CA LYS A 123 -39.18 3.55 4.45
C LYS A 123 -39.62 3.05 3.07
N GLU A 124 -39.39 1.77 2.77
CA GLU A 124 -39.88 1.12 1.56
C GLU A 124 -41.39 1.38 1.34
N GLY A 125 -41.74 1.84 0.14
CA GLY A 125 -43.11 2.22 -0.24
C GLY A 125 -43.52 3.66 0.10
N MET A 126 -42.65 4.46 0.73
CA MET A 126 -42.86 5.89 1.04
C MET A 126 -42.19 6.81 0.01
N PRO A 127 -42.62 8.09 -0.11
CA PRO A 127 -42.26 8.93 -1.26
C PRO A 127 -40.79 9.34 -1.30
N LEU A 128 -40.08 9.27 -0.16
CA LEU A 128 -38.67 9.59 -0.07
C LEU A 128 -37.78 8.34 0.00
N HIS A 129 -38.35 7.15 -0.24
CA HIS A 129 -37.54 5.95 -0.40
C HIS A 129 -36.61 6.11 -1.61
N ILE A 130 -35.37 5.65 -1.46
CA ILE A 130 -34.32 5.85 -2.46
C ILE A 130 -34.71 5.31 -3.85
N ASP A 131 -35.39 4.17 -3.92
CA ASP A 131 -35.83 3.59 -5.19
C ASP A 131 -36.90 4.43 -5.89
N VAL A 132 -37.80 5.07 -5.12
CA VAL A 132 -38.84 5.95 -5.68
C VAL A 132 -38.19 7.18 -6.31
N ILE A 133 -37.22 7.77 -5.61
CA ILE A 133 -36.47 8.93 -6.12
C ILE A 133 -35.65 8.55 -7.36
N LYS A 134 -34.96 7.41 -7.31
CA LYS A 134 -34.18 6.90 -8.46
C LYS A 134 -35.05 6.68 -9.68
N GLU A 135 -36.18 5.98 -9.56
CA GLU A 135 -37.06 5.76 -10.72
C GLU A 135 -37.64 7.09 -11.24
N THR A 136 -38.01 8.02 -10.37
CA THR A 136 -38.47 9.37 -10.77
C THR A 136 -37.41 10.13 -11.57
N ILE A 137 -36.16 10.13 -11.09
CA ILE A 137 -35.05 10.79 -11.79
C ILE A 137 -34.75 10.09 -13.12
N LYS A 138 -34.77 8.76 -13.13
CA LYS A 138 -34.54 7.94 -14.32
C LYS A 138 -35.59 8.18 -15.40
N GLU A 139 -36.85 8.34 -15.02
CA GLU A 139 -37.94 8.75 -15.92
C GLU A 139 -37.68 10.15 -16.48
N LYS A 140 -37.36 11.13 -15.61
CA LYS A 140 -36.99 12.48 -16.06
C LYS A 140 -35.81 12.48 -17.05
N ILE A 141 -34.74 11.71 -16.80
CA ILE A 141 -33.60 11.61 -17.73
C ILE A 141 -34.04 11.13 -19.12
N LYS A 142 -35.03 10.23 -19.20
CA LYS A 142 -35.56 9.71 -20.48
C LYS A 142 -36.41 10.75 -21.20
N GLU A 143 -37.22 11.51 -20.47
CA GLU A 143 -38.18 12.48 -21.02
C GLU A 143 -37.54 13.79 -21.47
N GLU A 144 -36.48 14.23 -20.78
CA GLU A 144 -35.84 15.51 -21.01
C GLU A 144 -35.21 15.61 -22.41
N LYS A 145 -35.62 16.63 -23.18
CA LYS A 145 -35.25 16.77 -24.59
C LYS A 145 -33.89 17.43 -24.80
N PHE A 146 -33.43 18.25 -23.85
CA PHE A 146 -32.15 18.97 -23.96
C PHE A 146 -30.95 18.02 -23.91
N LEU A 147 -31.09 16.87 -23.22
CA LEU A 147 -30.02 15.90 -23.07
C LEU A 147 -29.66 15.22 -24.40
N LYS A 148 -28.36 15.13 -24.69
CA LYS A 148 -27.83 14.34 -25.80
C LYS A 148 -27.73 12.86 -25.43
N GLY A 149 -27.54 12.00 -26.43
CA GLY A 149 -27.47 10.55 -26.23
C GLY A 149 -26.37 10.10 -25.25
N HIS A 150 -25.20 10.74 -25.28
CA HIS A 150 -24.10 10.43 -24.35
C HIS A 150 -24.32 11.04 -22.96
N GLU A 151 -24.92 12.24 -22.86
CA GLU A 151 -25.28 12.89 -21.59
C GLU A 151 -26.31 12.07 -20.81
N ARG A 152 -27.34 11.52 -21.50
CA ARG A 152 -28.28 10.56 -20.87
C ARG A 152 -27.57 9.36 -20.28
N LYS A 153 -26.57 8.81 -20.99
CA LYS A 153 -25.79 7.66 -20.52
C LYS A 153 -24.93 8.01 -19.30
N ILE A 154 -24.32 9.18 -19.27
CA ILE A 154 -23.60 9.66 -18.08
C ILE A 154 -24.54 9.70 -16.88
N LEU A 155 -25.71 10.33 -17.01
CA LEU A 155 -26.65 10.48 -15.90
C LEU A 155 -27.21 9.12 -15.43
N LEU A 156 -27.60 8.24 -16.36
CA LEU A 156 -28.08 6.90 -16.02
C LEU A 156 -26.99 6.06 -15.34
N ASN A 157 -25.75 6.12 -15.84
CA ASN A 157 -24.64 5.36 -15.24
C ASN A 157 -24.31 5.86 -13.82
N THR A 158 -24.29 7.18 -13.61
CA THR A 158 -24.10 7.76 -12.27
C THR A 158 -25.23 7.35 -11.31
N LEU A 159 -26.48 7.37 -11.78
CA LEU A 159 -27.64 6.97 -10.97
C LEU A 159 -27.62 5.48 -10.60
N GLU A 160 -27.18 4.61 -11.52
CA GLU A 160 -27.03 3.17 -11.26
C GLU A 160 -25.90 2.84 -10.28
N GLN A 161 -24.80 3.60 -10.28
CA GLN A 161 -23.69 3.37 -9.36
C GLN A 161 -24.04 3.71 -7.91
N GLN A 162 -24.95 4.66 -7.69
CA GLN A 162 -25.57 4.91 -6.38
C GLN A 162 -26.43 3.73 -5.88
N LYS A 163 -26.48 2.58 -6.60
CA LYS A 163 -27.17 1.34 -6.19
C LYS A 163 -26.20 0.21 -5.79
N SER A 164 -24.92 0.26 -6.19
CA SER A 164 -24.01 -0.90 -6.08
C SER A 164 -23.05 -0.88 -4.90
N ASP A 165 -23.02 0.20 -4.11
CA ASP A 165 -22.22 0.23 -2.89
C ASP A 165 -22.94 -0.61 -1.82
N LEU A 166 -22.25 -1.64 -1.33
CA LEU A 166 -22.75 -2.79 -0.55
C LEU A 166 -23.45 -2.48 0.78
N PHE A 167 -23.77 -1.21 1.06
CA PHE A 167 -24.45 -0.73 2.25
C PHE A 167 -25.60 0.19 1.83
N GLU A 168 -26.79 -0.38 1.63
CA GLU A 168 -28.02 0.36 1.25
C GLU A 168 -28.38 1.47 2.26
N ASP A 169 -27.84 1.42 3.49
CA ASP A 169 -28.14 2.34 4.60
C ASP A 169 -27.35 3.67 4.58
N ASN A 170 -26.41 3.89 3.65
CA ASN A 170 -25.49 5.06 3.67
C ASN A 170 -25.75 6.14 2.60
N HIS A 171 -26.84 6.07 1.83
CA HIS A 171 -27.13 7.07 0.79
C HIS A 171 -27.94 8.27 1.33
N SER A 172 -27.40 9.47 1.14
CA SER A 172 -28.08 10.71 1.49
C SER A 172 -29.08 11.09 0.40
N LEU A 173 -30.26 11.58 0.76
CA LEU A 173 -31.21 12.20 -0.19
C LEU A 173 -30.56 13.33 -1.00
N PHE A 174 -29.54 13.98 -0.43
CA PHE A 174 -28.84 15.11 -1.06
C PHE A 174 -27.88 14.68 -2.16
N ASP A 175 -27.56 13.38 -2.28
CA ASP A 175 -26.73 12.85 -3.37
C ASP A 175 -27.42 12.99 -4.74
N PHE A 176 -28.76 13.18 -4.74
CA PHE A 176 -29.55 13.39 -5.96
C PHE A 176 -29.65 14.86 -6.40
N ARG A 177 -29.14 15.80 -5.59
CA ARG A 177 -29.24 17.25 -5.84
C ARG A 177 -28.70 17.65 -7.22
N VAL A 178 -27.58 17.05 -7.63
CA VAL A 178 -26.92 17.33 -8.91
C VAL A 178 -27.85 17.10 -10.11
N PHE A 179 -28.72 16.09 -10.06
CA PHE A 179 -29.67 15.82 -11.15
C PHE A 179 -30.72 16.94 -11.27
N LEU A 180 -31.23 17.42 -10.13
CA LEU A 180 -32.21 18.51 -10.09
C LEU A 180 -31.61 19.82 -10.57
N GLU A 181 -30.36 20.10 -10.21
CA GLU A 181 -29.62 21.26 -10.70
C GLU A 181 -29.42 21.21 -12.23
N ILE A 182 -29.12 20.03 -12.78
CA ILE A 182 -28.97 19.82 -14.22
C ILE A 182 -30.31 20.03 -14.94
N PHE A 183 -31.42 19.49 -14.42
CA PHE A 183 -32.74 19.71 -15.02
C PHE A 183 -33.16 21.18 -14.97
N ALA A 184 -32.87 21.88 -13.87
CA ALA A 184 -33.17 23.30 -13.74
C ALA A 184 -32.31 24.17 -14.68
N ALA A 185 -31.04 23.83 -14.84
CA ALA A 185 -30.11 24.55 -15.72
C ALA A 185 -30.33 24.24 -17.22
N GLN A 186 -30.95 23.10 -17.54
CA GLN A 186 -31.09 22.56 -18.90
C GLN A 186 -29.75 22.38 -19.64
N GLU A 187 -28.67 22.19 -18.89
CA GLU A 187 -27.34 21.86 -19.40
C GLU A 187 -26.52 21.14 -18.31
N ILE A 188 -25.42 20.50 -18.71
CA ILE A 188 -24.42 19.96 -17.79
C ILE A 188 -23.18 20.87 -17.84
N SER A 189 -23.03 21.71 -16.82
CA SER A 189 -21.89 22.62 -16.66
C SER A 189 -20.65 21.92 -16.12
N ASP A 190 -19.50 22.56 -16.25
CA ASP A 190 -18.22 22.00 -15.79
C ASP A 190 -18.21 21.75 -14.26
N THR A 191 -18.93 22.55 -13.47
CA THR A 191 -19.09 22.31 -12.03
C THR A 191 -20.00 21.13 -11.72
N GLN A 192 -21.00 20.85 -12.58
CA GLN A 192 -21.87 19.68 -12.43
C GLN A 192 -21.15 18.39 -12.79
N TYR A 193 -20.23 18.40 -13.77
CA TYR A 193 -19.34 17.26 -14.04
C TYR A 193 -18.55 16.85 -12.79
N LYS A 194 -18.02 17.83 -12.04
CA LYS A 194 -17.38 17.58 -10.74
C LYS A 194 -18.32 16.88 -9.76
N SER A 195 -19.55 17.37 -9.60
CA SER A 195 -20.56 16.76 -8.72
C SER A 195 -20.99 15.37 -9.17
N LEU A 196 -20.93 15.07 -10.47
CA LEU A 196 -21.16 13.74 -11.03
C LEU A 196 -19.95 12.79 -10.86
N GLY A 197 -18.81 13.28 -10.38
CA GLY A 197 -17.57 12.50 -10.21
C GLY A 197 -16.87 12.20 -11.54
N LEU A 198 -16.91 13.13 -12.50
CA LEU A 198 -16.35 12.94 -13.85
C LEU A 198 -15.64 14.19 -14.34
N PHE A 199 -14.62 14.00 -15.18
CA PHE A 199 -14.10 15.06 -16.04
C PHE A 199 -15.00 15.24 -17.26
N LYS A 200 -15.06 16.45 -17.81
CA LYS A 200 -15.75 16.71 -19.07
C LYS A 200 -15.09 15.94 -20.21
N ASP A 201 -15.88 15.17 -20.94
CA ASP A 201 -15.41 14.29 -22.02
C ASP A 201 -15.99 14.77 -23.35
N ASN A 202 -15.20 15.53 -24.09
CA ASN A 202 -15.63 16.14 -25.33
C ASN A 202 -15.68 15.15 -26.48
N GLU A 203 -15.01 14.00 -26.43
CA GLU A 203 -15.05 12.99 -27.49
C GLU A 203 -16.09 11.89 -27.25
N LEU A 204 -16.72 11.82 -26.08
CA LEU A 204 -17.70 10.77 -25.76
C LEU A 204 -18.85 10.69 -26.79
N HIS A 205 -19.23 11.83 -27.37
CA HIS A 205 -20.24 11.92 -28.43
C HIS A 205 -19.86 11.18 -29.73
N SER A 206 -18.57 10.95 -29.97
CA SER A 206 -18.05 10.31 -31.19
C SER A 206 -18.10 8.77 -31.14
N ILE A 207 -18.31 8.19 -29.95
CA ILE A 207 -18.34 6.74 -29.74
C ILE A 207 -19.74 6.22 -30.03
N LYS A 208 -19.84 5.26 -30.95
CA LYS A 208 -21.12 4.66 -31.35
C LYS A 208 -21.50 3.41 -30.56
N GLU A 209 -20.51 2.59 -30.19
CA GLU A 209 -20.73 1.34 -29.47
C GLU A 209 -20.99 1.57 -27.98
N GLU A 210 -22.12 1.08 -27.50
CA GLU A 210 -22.56 1.26 -26.11
C GLU A 210 -21.58 0.68 -25.07
N LYS A 211 -21.03 -0.50 -25.34
CA LYS A 211 -20.02 -1.12 -24.47
C LYS A 211 -18.78 -0.24 -24.31
N ASN A 212 -18.38 0.50 -25.35
CA ASN A 212 -17.20 1.36 -25.31
C ASN A 212 -17.50 2.70 -24.62
N ILE A 213 -18.73 3.21 -24.74
CA ILE A 213 -19.19 4.38 -23.97
C ILE A 213 -19.11 4.08 -22.47
N ASN A 214 -19.67 2.95 -22.02
CA ASN A 214 -19.67 2.58 -20.61
C ASN A 214 -18.23 2.38 -20.07
N LYS A 215 -17.36 1.74 -20.85
CA LYS A 215 -15.93 1.62 -20.49
C LYS A 215 -15.24 2.98 -20.36
N ARG A 216 -15.53 3.92 -21.26
CA ARG A 216 -14.94 5.26 -21.22
C ARG A 216 -15.42 6.05 -20.00
N ILE A 217 -16.72 5.99 -19.67
CA ILE A 217 -17.28 6.60 -18.46
C ILE A 217 -16.63 6.00 -17.19
N GLN A 218 -16.48 4.67 -17.12
CA GLN A 218 -15.82 4.01 -15.99
C GLN A 218 -14.34 4.43 -15.85
N SER A 219 -13.61 4.52 -16.97
CA SER A 219 -12.22 4.98 -16.96
C SER A 219 -12.10 6.44 -16.51
N ASN A 220 -13.03 7.29 -16.95
CA ASN A 220 -13.11 8.69 -16.54
C ASN A 220 -13.34 8.81 -15.04
N ARG A 221 -14.32 8.10 -14.51
CA ARG A 221 -14.62 8.09 -13.08
C ARG A 221 -13.42 7.64 -12.26
N ARG A 222 -12.76 6.54 -12.64
CA ARG A 222 -11.53 6.06 -11.95
C ARG A 222 -10.48 7.16 -11.85
N LEU A 223 -10.22 7.89 -12.95
CA LEU A 223 -9.23 8.95 -12.96
C LEU A 223 -9.68 10.17 -12.15
N PHE A 224 -10.95 10.53 -12.23
CA PHE A 224 -11.52 11.61 -11.43
C PHE A 224 -11.40 11.31 -9.93
N ASP A 225 -11.82 10.12 -9.50
CA ASP A 225 -11.73 9.67 -8.11
C ASP A 225 -10.28 9.63 -7.63
N THR A 226 -9.35 9.19 -8.48
CA THR A 226 -7.91 9.21 -8.15
C THR A 226 -7.43 10.63 -7.83
N VAL A 227 -7.78 11.62 -8.66
CA VAL A 227 -7.38 13.02 -8.44
C VAL A 227 -8.11 13.63 -7.25
N ASP A 228 -9.42 13.40 -7.12
CA ASP A 228 -10.25 13.93 -6.03
C ASP A 228 -9.78 13.40 -4.65
N GLN A 229 -9.54 12.09 -4.54
CA GLN A 229 -9.00 11.46 -3.33
C GLN A 229 -7.61 12.00 -2.98
N THR A 230 -6.78 12.26 -3.99
CA THR A 230 -5.45 12.85 -3.78
C THR A 230 -5.53 14.24 -3.18
N HIS A 231 -6.48 15.07 -3.63
CA HIS A 231 -6.71 16.40 -3.03
C HIS A 231 -7.33 16.33 -1.63
N LYS A 232 -8.20 15.35 -1.36
CA LYS A 232 -8.88 15.20 -0.08
C LYS A 232 -7.97 14.63 1.03
N TYR A 233 -7.09 13.69 0.69
CA TYR A 233 -6.37 12.89 1.68
C TYR A 233 -4.86 12.73 1.43
N GLY A 234 -4.35 13.22 0.29
CA GLY A 234 -2.96 13.01 -0.14
C GLY A 234 -2.14 14.29 -0.28
N ASN A 235 -0.94 14.14 -0.86
CA ASN A 235 -0.13 15.25 -1.34
C ASN A 235 -0.21 15.32 -2.88
N PRO A 236 -0.89 16.32 -3.47
CA PRO A 236 -1.06 16.43 -4.91
C PRO A 236 0.24 16.40 -5.72
N SER A 237 1.37 16.89 -5.18
CA SER A 237 2.64 16.88 -5.91
C SER A 237 3.25 15.48 -6.01
N ASP A 238 3.15 14.69 -4.94
CA ASP A 238 3.86 13.40 -4.82
C ASP A 238 2.95 12.24 -5.28
N ASP A 239 1.66 12.29 -4.93
CA ASP A 239 0.73 11.20 -5.19
C ASP A 239 0.23 11.21 -6.63
N LEU A 240 0.01 12.38 -7.24
CA LEU A 240 -0.33 12.46 -8.67
C LEU A 240 0.84 12.03 -9.56
N GLU A 241 2.09 12.20 -9.11
CA GLU A 241 3.27 11.71 -9.86
C GLU A 241 3.21 10.20 -10.04
N LYS A 242 2.53 9.44 -9.16
CA LYS A 242 2.37 7.98 -9.32
C LYS A 242 1.50 7.62 -10.53
N HIS A 243 0.56 8.49 -10.90
CA HIS A 243 -0.50 8.20 -11.87
C HIS A 243 -0.38 8.98 -13.18
N PHE A 244 0.19 10.18 -13.15
CA PHE A 244 0.20 11.11 -14.29
C PHE A 244 1.61 11.59 -14.62
N ALA A 245 1.83 11.90 -15.90
CA ALA A 245 3.03 12.56 -16.38
C ALA A 245 3.20 13.94 -15.71
N SER A 246 4.41 14.45 -15.66
CA SER A 246 4.79 15.74 -15.04
C SER A 246 3.91 16.91 -15.48
N ALA A 247 3.53 16.97 -16.76
CA ALA A 247 2.58 17.95 -17.27
C ALA A 247 1.18 17.81 -16.62
N GLY A 248 0.71 16.58 -16.48
CA GLY A 248 -0.54 16.27 -15.79
C GLY A 248 -0.49 16.53 -14.28
N VAL A 249 0.61 16.21 -13.60
CA VAL A 249 0.82 16.56 -12.19
C VAL A 249 0.66 18.06 -11.98
N ASN A 250 1.36 18.87 -12.80
CA ASN A 250 1.31 20.32 -12.71
C ASN A 250 -0.10 20.89 -12.98
N ALA A 251 -0.86 20.28 -13.89
CA ALA A 251 -2.22 20.73 -14.20
C ALA A 251 -3.24 20.31 -13.12
N LEU A 252 -3.15 19.06 -12.68
CA LEU A 252 -4.10 18.44 -11.76
C LEU A 252 -3.83 18.76 -10.29
N SER A 253 -2.66 19.29 -9.93
CA SER A 253 -2.36 19.74 -8.57
C SER A 253 -2.97 21.10 -8.21
N LYS A 254 -3.66 21.77 -9.15
CA LYS A 254 -4.13 23.16 -9.00
C LYS A 254 -5.50 23.25 -8.35
N THR A 255 -5.66 24.15 -7.37
CA THR A 255 -6.94 24.39 -6.67
C THR A 255 -7.75 25.56 -7.24
N GLY A 256 -7.12 26.40 -8.08
CA GLY A 256 -7.76 27.56 -8.71
C GLY A 256 -7.80 28.85 -7.86
N GLU A 257 -7.15 28.85 -6.69
CA GLU A 257 -7.18 29.99 -5.75
C GLU A 257 -6.05 31.00 -5.98
N LYS A 258 -5.06 30.67 -6.83
CA LYS A 258 -3.87 31.49 -7.08
C LYS A 258 -4.02 32.31 -8.36
N LYS A 259 -3.69 33.61 -8.28
CA LYS A 259 -3.53 34.47 -9.44
C LYS A 259 -2.17 34.22 -10.09
N GLN A 260 -2.15 34.04 -11.40
CA GLN A 260 -0.91 33.93 -12.17
C GLN A 260 -0.23 35.29 -12.29
N LYS A 261 1.07 35.28 -12.61
CA LYS A 261 1.91 36.49 -12.75
C LYS A 261 1.44 37.44 -13.87
N ASP A 262 0.64 36.93 -14.81
CA ASP A 262 0.06 37.68 -15.92
C ASP A 262 -1.32 38.30 -15.61
N GLY A 263 -1.84 38.09 -14.39
CA GLY A 263 -3.14 38.58 -13.95
C GLY A 263 -4.31 37.62 -14.23
N SER A 264 -4.08 36.48 -14.89
CA SER A 264 -5.12 35.45 -15.10
C SER A 264 -5.36 34.62 -13.83
N GLN A 265 -6.59 34.13 -13.64
CA GLN A 265 -6.90 33.18 -12.57
C GLN A 265 -6.53 31.77 -13.01
N GLU A 266 -5.84 31.04 -12.14
CA GLU A 266 -5.55 29.63 -12.34
C GLU A 266 -6.86 28.84 -12.34
N GLN A 267 -7.04 27.94 -13.30
CA GLN A 267 -8.23 27.10 -13.37
C GLN A 267 -8.10 25.94 -12.39
N PRO A 268 -9.20 25.52 -11.73
CA PRO A 268 -9.18 24.38 -10.82
C PRO A 268 -9.00 23.05 -11.58
N TRP A 269 -8.41 22.04 -10.93
CA TRP A 269 -8.09 20.76 -11.57
C TRP A 269 -9.28 20.06 -12.23
N PHE A 270 -10.48 20.19 -11.66
CA PHE A 270 -11.70 19.54 -12.17
C PHE A 270 -12.22 20.15 -13.48
N SER A 271 -11.64 21.27 -13.94
CA SER A 271 -11.93 21.86 -15.25
C SER A 271 -11.18 21.18 -16.41
N ALA A 272 -10.24 20.27 -16.13
CA ALA A 272 -9.51 19.54 -17.17
C ALA A 272 -10.46 18.64 -17.99
N ASN A 273 -10.18 18.52 -19.29
CA ASN A 273 -10.92 17.61 -20.15
C ASN A 273 -10.36 16.19 -20.03
N PHE A 274 -11.25 15.19 -20.05
CA PHE A 274 -10.89 13.79 -19.85
C PHE A 274 -9.85 13.27 -20.84
N GLU A 275 -9.87 13.72 -22.10
CA GLU A 275 -8.92 13.31 -23.13
C GLU A 275 -7.47 13.58 -22.70
N GLN A 276 -7.24 14.78 -22.14
CA GLN A 276 -5.92 15.22 -21.67
C GLN A 276 -5.50 14.44 -20.43
N VAL A 277 -6.43 14.24 -19.49
CA VAL A 277 -6.17 13.49 -18.25
C VAL A 277 -5.80 12.04 -18.57
N HIS A 278 -6.56 11.41 -19.47
CA HIS A 278 -6.28 10.06 -19.94
C HIS A 278 -4.94 9.99 -20.70
N GLU A 279 -4.61 10.99 -21.52
CA GLU A 279 -3.32 11.05 -22.19
C GLU A 279 -2.15 11.13 -21.19
N TRP A 280 -2.24 11.95 -20.14
CA TRP A 280 -1.21 12.05 -19.10
C TRP A 280 -1.04 10.76 -18.31
N GLU A 281 -2.13 10.03 -18.05
CA GLU A 281 -2.06 8.70 -17.44
C GLU A 281 -1.34 7.70 -18.36
N GLU A 282 -1.70 7.68 -19.65
CA GLU A 282 -1.05 6.83 -20.65
C GLU A 282 0.42 7.17 -20.86
N GLN A 283 0.79 8.45 -20.77
CA GLN A 283 2.19 8.90 -20.79
C GLN A 283 2.93 8.41 -19.54
N LYS A 284 2.32 8.49 -18.35
CA LYS A 284 2.92 7.96 -17.12
C LYS A 284 3.13 6.46 -17.18
N LYS A 285 2.16 5.69 -17.69
CA LYS A 285 2.29 4.24 -17.89
C LYS A 285 3.43 3.89 -18.86
N LYS A 286 3.70 4.77 -19.82
CA LYS A 286 4.86 4.69 -20.74
C LYS A 286 6.15 5.22 -20.11
N GLY A 287 6.08 5.85 -18.94
CA GLY A 287 7.20 6.34 -18.13
C GLY A 287 7.79 7.66 -18.62
N ASP A 288 7.69 8.71 -17.81
CA ASP A 288 8.30 10.04 -18.07
C ASP A 288 9.83 10.05 -17.92
N LYS A 289 10.41 9.05 -17.26
CA LYS A 289 11.85 8.85 -17.21
C LYS A 289 12.15 7.50 -17.83
N PRO A 290 13.13 7.42 -18.74
CA PRO A 290 13.54 6.15 -19.28
C PRO A 290 14.05 5.28 -18.11
N GLU A 291 13.48 4.10 -18.00
CA GLU A 291 13.83 3.08 -17.03
C GLU A 291 14.07 1.76 -17.77
N TYR A 292 15.11 1.07 -17.34
CA TYR A 292 15.41 -0.28 -17.79
C TYR A 292 14.55 -1.24 -16.98
N ILE A 293 13.79 -2.09 -17.68
CA ILE A 293 12.85 -3.05 -17.07
C ILE A 293 13.58 -4.37 -16.83
N GLU A 294 14.01 -5.02 -17.91
CA GLU A 294 14.65 -6.33 -17.83
C GLU A 294 15.48 -6.66 -19.07
N THR A 295 16.29 -7.71 -18.95
CA THR A 295 16.99 -8.34 -20.05
C THR A 295 16.48 -9.76 -20.19
N THR A 296 16.12 -10.14 -21.40
CA THR A 296 15.69 -11.50 -21.74
C THR A 296 16.63 -12.10 -22.78
N LEU A 297 16.86 -13.39 -22.67
CA LEU A 297 17.67 -14.17 -23.60
C LEU A 297 16.78 -15.21 -24.27
N LYS A 298 16.71 -15.22 -25.60
CA LYS A 298 15.86 -16.17 -26.33
C LYS A 298 16.46 -17.56 -26.43
N ASN A 299 17.78 -17.65 -26.44
CA ASN A 299 18.49 -18.92 -26.51
C ASN A 299 18.53 -19.49 -25.07
N GLN A 300 18.36 -20.80 -24.89
CA GLN A 300 18.37 -21.48 -23.57
C GLN A 300 19.75 -21.45 -22.86
N LEU A 301 20.58 -20.46 -23.16
CA LEU A 301 21.83 -20.18 -22.51
C LEU A 301 21.58 -19.54 -21.14
N ILE A 302 22.55 -19.67 -20.27
CA ILE A 302 22.48 -19.11 -18.92
C ILE A 302 23.00 -17.67 -18.97
N ILE A 303 22.27 -16.76 -18.32
CA ILE A 303 22.61 -15.34 -18.22
C ILE A 303 22.72 -14.91 -16.76
N TRP A 304 23.82 -14.25 -16.43
CA TRP A 304 23.92 -13.44 -15.22
C TRP A 304 23.81 -11.99 -15.59
N GLU A 305 23.06 -11.26 -14.77
CA GLU A 305 22.81 -9.85 -14.98
C GLU A 305 22.60 -9.16 -13.62
N LYS A 306 23.31 -8.04 -13.41
CA LYS A 306 23.16 -7.21 -12.21
C LYS A 306 23.54 -5.75 -12.50
N PRO A 307 23.00 -4.78 -11.73
CA PRO A 307 23.51 -3.41 -11.76
C PRO A 307 24.94 -3.34 -11.24
N GLU A 308 25.70 -2.32 -11.63
CA GLU A 308 27.02 -2.03 -11.05
C GLU A 308 26.94 -1.59 -9.57
N GLY A 309 25.80 -1.05 -9.13
CA GLY A 309 25.60 -0.64 -7.75
C GLY A 309 24.26 0.05 -7.52
N ASN A 310 24.11 0.69 -6.36
CA ASN A 310 22.80 1.07 -5.82
C ASN A 310 22.28 2.45 -6.26
N THR A 311 23.15 3.35 -6.75
CA THR A 311 22.71 4.68 -7.21
C THR A 311 21.94 4.58 -8.54
N LYS A 312 21.02 5.51 -8.84
CA LYS A 312 20.27 5.49 -10.12
C LYS A 312 21.19 5.43 -11.35
N ALA A 313 22.35 6.10 -11.30
CA ALA A 313 23.34 6.05 -12.37
C ALA A 313 23.99 4.66 -12.49
N LYS A 314 24.44 4.06 -11.37
CA LYS A 314 25.02 2.71 -11.36
C LYS A 314 23.98 1.61 -11.68
N GLN A 315 22.71 1.82 -11.35
CA GLN A 315 21.62 0.89 -11.70
C GLN A 315 21.40 0.76 -13.21
N ARG A 316 21.68 1.83 -13.96
CA ARG A 316 21.63 1.89 -15.43
C ARG A 316 22.87 1.30 -16.11
N GLN A 317 23.90 0.97 -15.34
CA GLN A 317 25.10 0.26 -15.82
C GLN A 317 24.90 -1.22 -15.49
N ARG A 318 24.61 -2.03 -16.51
CA ARG A 318 24.31 -3.46 -16.38
C ARG A 318 25.55 -4.27 -16.73
N ASN A 319 25.96 -5.13 -15.80
CA ASN A 319 26.98 -6.14 -16.00
C ASN A 319 26.29 -7.44 -16.38
N ILE A 320 26.61 -7.98 -17.56
CA ILE A 320 25.96 -9.16 -18.14
C ILE A 320 27.03 -10.21 -18.49
N ILE A 321 26.92 -11.41 -17.90
CA ILE A 321 27.71 -12.58 -18.31
C ILE A 321 26.78 -13.58 -19.02
N ILE A 322 27.15 -14.02 -20.21
CA ILE A 322 26.44 -15.05 -20.96
C ILE A 322 27.32 -16.30 -21.04
N PHE A 323 26.84 -17.43 -20.53
CA PHE A 323 27.55 -18.70 -20.57
C PHE A 323 27.18 -19.46 -21.84
N ASN A 324 28.11 -19.46 -22.80
CA ASN A 324 28.00 -20.15 -24.07
C ASN A 324 28.75 -21.49 -24.04
N HIS A 325 28.41 -22.36 -23.09
CA HIS A 325 29.01 -23.68 -22.97
C HIS A 325 28.29 -24.70 -23.85
N LEU A 326 29.01 -25.40 -24.72
CA LEU A 326 28.48 -26.46 -25.59
C LEU A 326 28.86 -27.84 -25.04
N PRO A 327 27.90 -28.72 -24.73
CA PRO A 327 28.19 -30.12 -24.40
C PRO A 327 28.60 -30.96 -25.62
N ASP A 328 28.07 -30.64 -26.81
CA ASP A 328 28.33 -31.36 -28.07
C ASP A 328 28.66 -30.37 -29.19
N ALA A 329 29.73 -30.64 -29.93
CA ALA A 329 30.33 -29.78 -30.95
C ALA A 329 29.51 -29.58 -32.25
N SER A 330 28.18 -29.77 -32.22
CA SER A 330 27.32 -29.51 -33.37
C SER A 330 26.37 -28.34 -33.09
N THR A 331 26.85 -27.16 -33.51
CA THR A 331 26.23 -25.81 -33.56
C THR A 331 26.00 -25.07 -32.23
N PRO A 332 26.74 -23.97 -31.96
CA PRO A 332 26.12 -22.82 -31.31
C PRO A 332 24.92 -22.40 -32.17
N LYS A 333 23.76 -22.13 -31.55
CA LYS A 333 22.70 -21.37 -32.22
C LYS A 333 23.18 -19.92 -32.31
N ASP A 334 24.09 -19.67 -33.23
CA ASP A 334 24.44 -18.33 -33.65
C ASP A 334 23.33 -17.79 -34.54
N PRO A 335 22.86 -16.56 -34.31
CA PRO A 335 23.32 -15.58 -33.31
C PRO A 335 22.66 -15.72 -31.92
N ILE A 336 23.37 -15.28 -30.87
CA ILE A 336 22.82 -15.10 -29.51
C ILE A 336 21.89 -13.87 -29.52
N GLU A 337 20.60 -14.07 -29.24
CA GLU A 337 19.60 -13.00 -29.20
C GLU A 337 19.36 -12.52 -27.75
N LEU A 338 19.87 -11.33 -27.45
CA LEU A 338 19.72 -10.63 -26.16
C LEU A 338 18.77 -9.44 -26.34
N THR A 339 17.76 -9.32 -25.50
CA THR A 339 16.75 -8.26 -25.58
C THR A 339 16.73 -7.45 -24.29
N CYS A 340 17.03 -6.15 -24.36
CA CYS A 340 16.88 -5.21 -23.26
C CYS A 340 15.56 -4.45 -23.40
N GLN A 341 14.69 -4.51 -22.40
CA GLN A 341 13.39 -3.84 -22.38
C GLN A 341 13.42 -2.58 -21.53
N PHE A 342 12.68 -1.57 -21.98
CA PHE A 342 12.53 -0.26 -21.34
C PHE A 342 11.04 0.09 -21.22
N ASN A 343 10.71 1.07 -20.39
CA ASN A 343 9.36 1.64 -20.35
C ASN A 343 9.07 2.55 -21.54
N VAL A 344 10.12 3.17 -22.10
CA VAL A 344 10.07 4.06 -23.27
C VAL A 344 10.49 3.34 -24.55
N ASN A 345 10.14 3.91 -25.71
CA ASN A 345 10.56 3.40 -27.00
C ASN A 345 11.99 3.88 -27.37
N PRO A 346 13.03 3.03 -27.37
CA PRO A 346 14.35 3.40 -27.84
C PRO A 346 14.36 3.70 -29.35
N LYS A 347 15.10 4.72 -29.76
CA LYS A 347 15.41 4.99 -31.17
C LYS A 347 16.74 4.36 -31.54
N LYS A 348 16.84 3.80 -32.75
CA LYS A 348 18.08 3.22 -33.25
C LYS A 348 19.25 4.21 -33.28
N SER A 349 18.99 5.49 -33.54
CA SER A 349 20.00 6.57 -33.57
C SER A 349 20.68 6.81 -32.21
N ASP A 350 20.02 6.40 -31.14
CA ASP A 350 20.43 6.72 -29.76
C ASP A 350 21.21 5.56 -29.13
N ILE A 351 21.46 4.51 -29.91
CA ILE A 351 22.15 3.27 -29.52
C ILE A 351 23.51 3.26 -30.21
N SER A 352 24.56 2.92 -29.46
CA SER A 352 25.89 2.71 -30.02
C SER A 352 26.58 1.53 -29.37
N CYS A 353 27.47 0.87 -30.12
CA CYS A 353 28.34 -0.19 -29.61
C CYS A 353 29.80 0.27 -29.74
N PRO A 354 30.32 1.05 -28.78
CA PRO A 354 31.68 1.61 -28.88
C PRO A 354 32.81 0.57 -28.81
N ILE A 355 32.55 -0.64 -28.32
CA ILE A 355 33.56 -1.70 -28.16
C ILE A 355 32.90 -3.05 -28.44
N ASP A 356 33.45 -3.82 -29.39
CA ASP A 356 33.01 -5.16 -29.80
C ASP A 356 34.22 -6.01 -30.25
N SER A 357 34.99 -6.53 -29.29
CA SER A 357 36.16 -7.37 -29.63
C SER A 357 35.75 -8.83 -29.73
N ASN A 358 36.28 -9.51 -30.76
CA ASN A 358 35.98 -10.91 -31.06
C ASN A 358 34.47 -11.23 -31.14
N LEU A 359 33.65 -10.21 -31.41
CA LEU A 359 32.19 -10.26 -31.40
C LEU A 359 31.63 -9.40 -32.53
N SER A 360 30.71 -9.94 -33.32
CA SER A 360 29.87 -9.13 -34.21
C SER A 360 28.58 -8.77 -33.47
N VAL A 361 28.23 -7.47 -33.46
CA VAL A 361 27.05 -6.95 -32.76
C VAL A 361 26.12 -6.26 -33.76
N GLU A 362 24.95 -6.83 -33.99
CA GLU A 362 23.85 -6.14 -34.67
C GLU A 362 22.81 -5.69 -33.64
N TYR A 363 22.29 -4.48 -33.80
CA TYR A 363 21.25 -3.96 -32.92
C TYR A 363 20.07 -3.38 -33.71
N ALA A 364 18.88 -3.68 -33.21
CA ALA A 364 17.61 -3.17 -33.73
C ALA A 364 16.73 -2.74 -32.55
N ASN A 365 15.86 -1.75 -32.77
CA ASN A 365 14.83 -1.39 -31.82
C ASN A 365 13.47 -1.97 -32.26
N THR A 366 12.65 -2.39 -31.32
CA THR A 366 11.28 -2.83 -31.59
C THR A 366 10.40 -2.36 -30.44
N LYS A 367 9.55 -1.36 -30.71
CA LYS A 367 8.75 -0.67 -29.68
C LYS A 367 9.63 -0.22 -28.51
N ASP A 368 9.46 -0.87 -27.36
CA ASP A 368 10.03 -0.64 -26.04
C ASP A 368 11.32 -1.46 -25.80
N LYS A 369 11.86 -2.11 -26.84
CA LYS A 369 12.98 -3.06 -26.73
C LYS A 369 14.16 -2.70 -27.62
N ILE A 370 15.36 -2.96 -27.12
CA ILE A 370 16.61 -3.07 -27.88
C ILE A 370 16.92 -4.55 -28.04
N ASN A 371 16.95 -5.03 -29.27
CA ASN A 371 17.34 -6.40 -29.62
C ASN A 371 18.78 -6.38 -30.12
N LEU A 372 19.64 -7.13 -29.45
CA LEU A 372 21.03 -7.34 -29.78
C LEU A 372 21.20 -8.76 -30.33
N LYS A 373 21.76 -8.88 -31.53
CA LYS A 373 22.27 -10.14 -32.06
C LYS A 373 23.78 -10.15 -31.88
N LEU A 374 24.24 -11.07 -31.05
CA LEU A 374 25.64 -11.22 -30.67
C LEU A 374 26.16 -12.49 -31.33
N ALA A 375 27.13 -12.36 -32.23
CA ALA A 375 27.76 -13.49 -32.92
C ALA A 375 29.27 -13.50 -32.63
N PRO A 376 29.74 -14.32 -31.68
CA PRO A 376 31.16 -14.50 -31.41
C PRO A 376 31.91 -14.95 -32.68
N LYS A 377 33.15 -14.49 -32.88
CA LYS A 377 33.96 -14.93 -34.04
C LYS A 377 34.37 -16.40 -33.95
N ASP A 378 34.63 -16.86 -32.73
CA ASP A 378 34.87 -18.25 -32.38
C ASP A 378 34.04 -18.57 -31.13
N ALA A 379 33.34 -19.70 -31.14
CA ALA A 379 32.51 -20.14 -30.03
C ALA A 379 33.32 -20.65 -28.83
N GLN A 380 34.61 -20.93 -29.02
CA GLN A 380 35.55 -21.37 -27.98
C GLN A 380 36.35 -20.23 -27.35
N ASP A 381 36.22 -19.00 -27.88
CA ASP A 381 36.89 -17.82 -27.36
C ASP A 381 35.97 -16.99 -26.46
N THR A 382 36.60 -16.19 -25.58
CA THR A 382 35.87 -15.12 -24.91
C THR A 382 35.55 -14.00 -25.89
N ALA A 383 34.33 -13.47 -25.78
CA ALA A 383 33.87 -12.35 -26.58
C ALA A 383 33.19 -11.32 -25.68
N TYR A 384 33.27 -10.04 -26.03
CA TYR A 384 32.67 -9.00 -25.21
C TYR A 384 32.24 -7.78 -26.04
N CYS A 385 31.21 -7.09 -25.56
CA CYS A 385 30.83 -5.79 -26.09
C CYS A 385 30.35 -4.85 -25.01
N LYS A 386 30.46 -3.55 -25.29
CA LYS A 386 29.81 -2.50 -24.53
C LYS A 386 28.79 -1.80 -25.42
N VAL A 387 27.52 -1.89 -25.06
CA VAL A 387 26.42 -1.19 -25.74
C VAL A 387 25.96 -0.03 -24.87
N THR A 388 25.78 1.15 -25.46
CA THR A 388 25.25 2.33 -24.79
C THR A 388 23.93 2.77 -25.43
N TYR A 389 23.03 3.26 -24.59
CA TYR A 389 21.77 3.87 -25.02
C TYR A 389 21.59 5.23 -24.32
N THR A 390 21.44 6.31 -25.10
CA THR A 390 21.25 7.67 -24.58
C THR A 390 19.86 8.17 -24.91
N HIS A 391 18.94 8.10 -23.95
CA HIS A 391 17.63 8.69 -24.10
C HIS A 391 17.68 10.21 -23.89
N VAL A 392 17.01 10.97 -24.76
CA VAL A 392 16.82 12.42 -24.62
C VAL A 392 15.34 12.71 -24.44
N ASP A 393 14.98 13.30 -23.30
CA ASP A 393 13.61 13.71 -23.01
C ASP A 393 13.19 14.83 -23.96
N LYS A 394 12.00 14.75 -24.56
CA LYS A 394 11.55 15.71 -25.57
C LYS A 394 11.08 17.04 -24.98
N VAL A 395 10.72 17.08 -23.69
CA VAL A 395 10.14 18.22 -23.00
C VAL A 395 11.20 18.94 -22.17
N SER A 396 11.95 18.21 -21.34
CA SER A 396 13.02 18.78 -20.49
C SER A 396 14.37 18.87 -21.18
N ASN A 397 14.57 18.14 -22.29
CA ASN A 397 15.86 17.98 -22.99
C ASN A 397 16.96 17.33 -22.13
N ASP A 398 16.57 16.65 -21.05
CA ASP A 398 17.49 15.90 -20.19
C ASP A 398 17.99 14.63 -20.86
N LYS A 399 19.26 14.29 -20.61
CA LYS A 399 19.90 13.08 -21.14
C LYS A 399 20.01 12.01 -20.06
N THR A 400 19.57 10.80 -20.39
CA THR A 400 19.75 9.62 -19.54
C THR A 400 20.52 8.54 -20.29
N ASN A 401 21.64 8.12 -19.72
CA ASN A 401 22.51 7.10 -20.30
C ASN A 401 22.31 5.74 -19.62
N PHE A 402 22.25 4.70 -20.44
CA PHE A 402 22.31 3.29 -20.07
C PHE A 402 23.55 2.67 -20.70
N GLU A 403 24.16 1.75 -19.97
CA GLU A 403 25.35 1.02 -20.40
C GLU A 403 25.16 -0.46 -20.12
N PHE A 404 25.38 -1.29 -21.14
CA PHE A 404 25.31 -2.75 -21.05
C PHE A 404 26.68 -3.31 -21.38
N ARG A 405 27.36 -3.85 -20.37
CA ARG A 405 28.67 -4.50 -20.51
C ARG A 405 28.44 -6.00 -20.56
N VAL A 406 28.63 -6.59 -21.74
CA VAL A 406 28.35 -8.00 -22.00
C VAL A 406 29.66 -8.75 -22.15
N PHE A 407 29.83 -9.82 -21.39
CA PHE A 407 30.93 -10.76 -21.48
C PHE A 407 30.37 -12.16 -21.79
N ILE A 408 30.82 -12.76 -22.88
CA ILE A 408 30.39 -14.09 -23.34
C ILE A 408 31.51 -15.06 -23.02
N LEU A 409 31.20 -16.07 -22.22
CA LEU A 409 32.16 -17.05 -21.71
C LEU A 409 31.86 -18.45 -22.24
N PRO A 410 32.83 -19.16 -22.83
CA PRO A 410 32.67 -20.51 -23.34
C PRO A 410 32.84 -21.60 -22.25
N LEU A 411 32.32 -21.35 -21.04
CA LEU A 411 32.42 -22.28 -19.89
C LEU A 411 31.10 -22.45 -19.16
N PRO A 412 30.89 -23.53 -18.39
CA PRO A 412 29.67 -23.74 -17.60
C PRO A 412 29.54 -22.72 -16.46
N GLU A 413 28.32 -22.25 -16.15
CA GLU A 413 28.11 -21.28 -15.06
C GLU A 413 28.64 -21.78 -13.70
N GLN A 414 28.63 -23.09 -13.52
CA GLN A 414 28.98 -23.78 -12.28
C GLN A 414 30.40 -23.45 -11.81
N LEU A 415 31.34 -23.27 -12.73
CA LEU A 415 32.74 -22.98 -12.39
C LEU A 415 32.92 -21.60 -11.73
N LEU A 416 32.03 -20.65 -12.02
CA LEU A 416 32.14 -19.27 -11.51
C LEU A 416 31.05 -18.93 -10.47
N LYS A 417 30.18 -19.87 -10.12
CA LYS A 417 28.94 -19.61 -9.34
C LYS A 417 29.18 -18.84 -8.03
N SER A 418 30.32 -19.07 -7.39
CA SER A 418 30.78 -18.38 -6.18
C SER A 418 30.87 -16.85 -6.32
N ILE A 419 31.18 -16.32 -7.51
CA ILE A 419 31.33 -14.88 -7.75
C ILE A 419 30.06 -14.20 -8.30
N LYS A 420 28.96 -14.95 -8.41
CA LYS A 420 27.71 -14.52 -9.06
C LYS A 420 27.11 -13.25 -8.47
N THR A 421 27.39 -12.93 -7.20
CA THR A 421 26.85 -11.75 -6.52
C THR A 421 27.81 -10.58 -6.40
N ASN A 422 29.11 -10.75 -6.64
CA ASN A 422 30.14 -9.72 -6.43
C ASN A 422 31.00 -9.40 -7.66
N TYR A 423 30.64 -9.92 -8.84
CA TYR A 423 31.30 -9.55 -10.08
C TYR A 423 30.90 -8.15 -10.60
N VAL A 424 31.82 -7.51 -11.32
CA VAL A 424 31.63 -6.32 -12.15
C VAL A 424 32.42 -6.49 -13.44
N ILE A 425 31.82 -6.16 -14.58
CA ILE A 425 32.51 -6.24 -15.87
C ILE A 425 33.15 -4.89 -16.15
N ASN A 426 34.44 -4.91 -16.51
CA ASN A 426 35.14 -3.73 -17.00
C ASN A 426 35.50 -3.94 -18.48
N ILE A 427 34.95 -3.10 -19.37
CA ILE A 427 35.29 -3.09 -20.81
C ILE A 427 35.75 -1.67 -21.18
N LYS A 428 37.08 -1.50 -21.25
CA LYS A 428 37.75 -0.27 -21.67
C LYS A 428 38.63 -0.57 -22.89
N ALA A 429 39.10 0.47 -23.58
CA ALA A 429 39.99 0.30 -24.74
C ALA A 429 41.30 -0.42 -24.37
N ASN A 430 41.80 -0.22 -23.14
CA ASN A 430 43.11 -0.69 -22.69
C ASN A 430 43.02 -1.88 -21.70
N GLY A 431 41.90 -2.59 -21.67
CA GLY A 431 41.76 -3.75 -20.79
C GLY A 431 40.30 -4.17 -20.60
N GLN A 432 40.07 -5.47 -20.67
CA GLN A 432 38.77 -6.09 -20.47
C GLN A 432 38.93 -7.25 -19.50
N PHE A 433 38.19 -7.23 -18.41
CA PHE A 433 38.32 -8.22 -17.33
C PHE A 433 37.04 -8.27 -16.49
N ILE A 434 36.89 -9.38 -15.76
CA ILE A 434 35.87 -9.54 -14.74
C ILE A 434 36.48 -9.16 -13.40
N GLU A 435 35.98 -8.11 -12.78
CA GLU A 435 36.38 -7.66 -11.45
C GLU A 435 35.55 -8.38 -10.39
N ILE A 436 36.20 -9.00 -9.41
CA ILE A 436 35.59 -9.61 -8.22
C ILE A 436 35.81 -8.65 -7.07
N ARG A 437 34.73 -8.18 -6.45
CA ARG A 437 34.79 -7.29 -5.29
C ARG A 437 34.67 -8.09 -4.01
N THR A 438 35.67 -7.97 -3.14
CA THR A 438 35.70 -8.65 -1.84
C THR A 438 35.44 -7.66 -0.70
N ASP A 439 34.99 -8.18 0.44
CA ASP A 439 34.74 -7.38 1.64
C ASP A 439 36.09 -7.06 2.34
N ASN A 440 37.03 -8.02 2.32
CA ASN A 440 38.35 -7.90 2.95
C ASN A 440 39.48 -8.32 2.00
N ILE A 441 40.71 -7.96 2.39
CA ILE A 441 41.92 -8.29 1.65
C ILE A 441 42.29 -9.79 1.76
N ASP A 442 41.90 -10.43 2.86
CA ASP A 442 42.20 -11.84 3.16
C ASP A 442 41.12 -12.82 2.67
N ASP A 443 40.08 -12.32 1.97
CA ASP A 443 38.99 -13.17 1.48
C ASP A 443 39.52 -14.15 0.41
N VAL A 444 39.36 -15.46 0.64
CA VAL A 444 39.77 -16.52 -0.30
C VAL A 444 38.82 -16.56 -1.49
N LEU A 445 39.37 -16.42 -2.71
CA LEU A 445 38.58 -16.56 -3.92
C LEU A 445 38.37 -18.04 -4.21
N THR A 446 37.13 -18.48 -4.19
CA THR A 446 36.76 -19.87 -4.46
C THR A 446 36.12 -19.96 -5.85
N PHE A 447 36.43 -21.00 -6.62
CA PHE A 447 35.81 -21.32 -7.90
C PHE A 447 35.42 -22.80 -7.94
N ASN A 448 34.35 -23.13 -8.67
CA ASN A 448 33.73 -24.46 -8.70
C ASN A 448 33.39 -25.00 -7.29
N GLU A 449 32.67 -24.19 -6.50
CA GLU A 449 32.47 -24.38 -5.05
C GLU A 449 31.80 -25.70 -4.64
N ASP A 450 31.00 -26.29 -5.53
CA ASP A 450 30.22 -27.50 -5.24
C ASP A 450 31.04 -28.81 -5.31
N GLN A 451 32.33 -28.75 -5.69
CA GLN A 451 33.21 -29.94 -5.72
C GLN A 451 33.89 -30.19 -4.37
N GLU A 452 34.11 -31.48 -4.05
CA GLU A 452 34.76 -31.91 -2.81
C GLU A 452 36.30 -31.87 -2.88
N GLY A 453 36.89 -32.11 -4.06
CA GLY A 453 38.34 -32.06 -4.25
C GLY A 453 38.85 -30.63 -4.21
N ILE A 454 39.86 -30.31 -3.40
CA ILE A 454 40.37 -28.95 -3.21
C ILE A 454 41.75 -28.81 -3.85
N ASP A 455 41.88 -27.85 -4.77
CA ASP A 455 43.15 -27.34 -5.26
C ASP A 455 43.35 -25.93 -4.69
N SER A 456 44.43 -25.71 -3.95
CA SER A 456 44.65 -24.45 -3.24
C SER A 456 46.00 -23.85 -3.61
N GLU A 457 45.94 -22.64 -4.17
CA GLU A 457 47.10 -21.91 -4.67
C GLU A 457 47.18 -20.52 -4.04
N GLY A 458 48.38 -19.94 -3.99
CA GLY A 458 48.57 -18.54 -3.61
C GLY A 458 48.17 -17.63 -4.75
N LEU A 459 47.33 -16.64 -4.47
CA LEU A 459 47.01 -15.58 -5.42
C LEU A 459 48.23 -14.65 -5.55
N ILE A 460 48.73 -14.45 -6.78
CA ILE A 460 49.86 -13.59 -7.11
C ILE A 460 49.47 -12.65 -8.25
N ALA A 461 50.10 -11.47 -8.30
CA ALA A 461 49.86 -10.48 -9.36
C ALA A 461 50.23 -11.05 -10.74
N ASP A 462 49.31 -10.88 -11.69
CA ASP A 462 49.36 -11.40 -13.05
C ASP A 462 49.55 -12.93 -13.13
N GLY A 463 49.17 -13.65 -12.06
CA GLY A 463 49.20 -15.10 -11.99
C GLY A 463 48.23 -15.76 -12.97
N THR A 464 48.53 -17.00 -13.35
CA THR A 464 47.69 -17.82 -14.24
C THR A 464 47.32 -19.12 -13.55
N TYR A 465 46.03 -19.42 -13.46
CA TYR A 465 45.48 -20.57 -12.76
C TYR A 465 44.56 -21.38 -13.67
N HIS A 466 44.35 -22.66 -13.34
CA HIS A 466 43.56 -23.57 -14.17
C HIS A 466 42.27 -23.99 -13.46
N LEU A 467 41.15 -23.93 -14.18
CA LEU A 467 39.86 -24.45 -13.73
C LEU A 467 39.66 -25.87 -14.24
N TYR A 468 39.34 -26.78 -13.34
CA TYR A 468 38.94 -28.15 -13.66
C TYR A 468 37.49 -28.41 -13.22
N GLU A 469 36.83 -29.36 -13.88
CA GLU A 469 35.40 -29.66 -13.59
C GLU A 469 35.22 -30.49 -12.31
N ASP A 470 36.25 -31.24 -11.91
CA ASP A 470 36.27 -32.18 -10.79
C ASP A 470 36.91 -31.63 -9.50
N THR A 471 37.52 -30.45 -9.56
CA THR A 471 38.14 -29.80 -8.40
C THR A 471 37.60 -28.39 -8.14
N ARG A 472 37.57 -28.03 -6.87
CA ARG A 472 37.34 -26.69 -6.34
C ARG A 472 38.68 -25.96 -6.24
N LEU A 473 38.80 -24.81 -6.90
CA LEU A 473 39.99 -23.97 -6.84
C LEU A 473 39.83 -22.91 -5.74
N GLU A 474 40.79 -22.84 -4.82
CA GLU A 474 40.88 -21.83 -3.76
C GLU A 474 42.14 -20.98 -3.92
N LEU A 475 41.98 -19.73 -4.36
CA LEU A 475 43.07 -18.77 -4.47
C LEU A 475 43.17 -17.94 -3.18
N LYS A 476 44.22 -18.19 -2.41
CA LYS A 476 44.46 -17.54 -1.13
C LYS A 476 45.25 -16.25 -1.32
N PRO A 477 44.75 -15.10 -0.83
CA PRO A 477 45.51 -13.86 -0.84
C PRO A 477 46.90 -14.06 -0.17
N ASP A 478 48.01 -13.70 -0.83
CA ASP A 478 49.33 -13.62 -0.21
C ASP A 478 49.47 -12.36 0.67
N SER A 479 50.00 -12.51 1.88
CA SER A 479 50.21 -11.44 2.87
C SER A 479 51.09 -10.23 2.43
N ASN A 480 51.66 -10.25 1.22
CA ASN A 480 52.54 -9.19 0.67
C ASN A 480 51.83 -8.20 -0.28
N TYR A 481 50.50 -8.06 -0.24
CA TYR A 481 49.80 -7.11 -1.09
C TYR A 481 50.03 -5.65 -0.71
N ASP A 482 50.91 -4.97 -1.44
CA ASP A 482 51.01 -3.50 -1.47
C ASP A 482 50.12 -2.87 -2.57
N GLU A 483 49.35 -3.65 -3.33
CA GLU A 483 48.51 -3.16 -4.44
C GLU A 483 47.02 -3.09 -4.09
N SER A 484 46.36 -2.01 -4.54
CA SER A 484 44.91 -1.80 -4.38
C SER A 484 44.01 -2.77 -5.17
N PHE A 485 44.59 -3.63 -6.00
CA PHE A 485 43.91 -4.68 -6.76
C PHE A 485 44.94 -5.70 -7.25
N VAL A 486 44.49 -6.91 -7.61
CA VAL A 486 45.35 -7.97 -8.16
C VAL A 486 44.74 -8.46 -9.47
N ASN A 487 45.48 -8.38 -10.57
CA ASN A 487 45.05 -9.02 -11.83
C ASN A 487 45.49 -10.48 -11.82
N PHE A 488 44.71 -11.35 -12.43
CA PHE A 488 45.08 -12.75 -12.65
C PHE A 488 44.28 -13.31 -13.82
N THR A 489 44.66 -14.47 -14.30
CA THR A 489 44.03 -15.13 -15.44
C THR A 489 43.56 -16.52 -15.05
N LEU A 490 42.32 -16.86 -15.37
CA LEU A 490 41.79 -18.21 -15.24
C LEU A 490 41.73 -18.87 -16.61
N ASN A 491 42.38 -20.02 -16.73
CA ASN A 491 42.37 -20.85 -17.92
C ASN A 491 41.38 -22.00 -17.74
N TYR A 492 40.49 -22.17 -18.71
CA TYR A 492 39.61 -23.33 -18.80
C TYR A 492 39.70 -23.88 -20.23
N LYS A 493 40.18 -25.12 -20.37
CA LYS A 493 40.48 -25.73 -21.68
C LYS A 493 41.36 -24.79 -22.53
N ASN A 494 40.88 -24.33 -23.68
CA ASN A 494 41.62 -23.43 -24.58
C ASN A 494 41.30 -21.95 -24.35
N THR A 495 40.44 -21.64 -23.39
CA THR A 495 39.97 -20.28 -23.12
C THR A 495 40.74 -19.67 -21.96
N SER A 496 41.18 -18.43 -22.15
CA SER A 496 41.85 -17.64 -21.11
C SER A 496 40.97 -16.44 -20.74
N ILE A 497 40.67 -16.28 -19.45
CA ILE A 497 39.75 -15.26 -18.94
C ILE A 497 40.49 -14.35 -17.96
N PRO A 498 40.63 -13.05 -18.28
CA PRO A 498 41.25 -12.10 -17.37
C PRO A 498 40.30 -11.69 -16.25
N PHE A 499 40.81 -11.77 -15.01
CA PHE A 499 40.14 -11.36 -13.79
C PHE A 499 40.94 -10.29 -13.05
N ARG A 500 40.24 -9.56 -12.19
CA ARG A 500 40.83 -8.67 -11.20
C ARG A 500 40.12 -8.86 -9.88
N THR A 501 40.83 -8.91 -8.77
CA THR A 501 40.22 -8.79 -7.44
C THR A 501 40.57 -7.44 -6.82
N ARG A 502 39.64 -6.88 -6.06
CA ARG A 502 39.82 -5.64 -5.29
C ARG A 502 38.94 -5.69 -4.05
N VAL A 503 39.46 -5.16 -2.95
CA VAL A 503 38.65 -4.82 -1.77
C VAL A 503 37.83 -3.58 -2.09
N ASP A 504 36.52 -3.73 -2.22
CA ASP A 504 35.59 -2.64 -2.50
C ASP A 504 34.31 -2.83 -1.69
N TYR A 505 34.29 -2.21 -0.52
CA TYR A 505 33.14 -2.28 0.38
C TYR A 505 32.04 -1.34 -0.13
N GLU A 506 31.04 -1.92 -0.79
CA GLU A 506 29.80 -1.22 -1.13
C GLU A 506 28.71 -1.62 -0.12
N GLU A 507 28.16 -0.66 0.61
CA GLU A 507 27.07 -0.94 1.56
C GLU A 507 25.91 -1.62 0.83
N LEU A 508 25.56 -2.83 1.29
CA LEU A 508 24.40 -3.56 0.78
C LEU A 508 23.15 -2.70 0.92
N ARG A 509 22.31 -2.73 -0.12
CA ARG A 509 21.03 -2.05 -0.11
C ARG A 509 20.14 -2.66 0.97
N GLY A 510 19.57 -1.82 1.83
CA GLY A 510 18.54 -2.24 2.79
C GLY A 510 17.27 -2.69 2.08
N ILE A 511 16.67 -3.79 2.54
CA ILE A 511 15.34 -4.24 2.11
C ILE A 511 14.41 -4.39 3.31
N THR A 512 13.17 -3.91 3.17
CA THR A 512 12.13 -4.01 4.21
C THR A 512 11.33 -5.30 4.10
N GLY A 513 10.64 -5.71 5.18
CA GLY A 513 9.78 -6.89 5.16
C GLY A 513 8.62 -6.78 4.17
N LEU A 514 8.05 -5.58 3.99
CA LEU A 514 7.03 -5.32 2.97
C LEU A 514 7.57 -5.52 1.54
N GLU A 515 8.79 -5.03 1.27
CA GLU A 515 9.44 -5.21 -0.04
C GLU A 515 9.78 -6.68 -0.31
N VAL A 516 10.23 -7.43 0.71
CA VAL A 516 10.45 -8.88 0.58
C VAL A 516 9.16 -9.61 0.27
N TRP A 517 8.09 -9.33 1.02
CA TRP A 517 6.76 -9.93 0.83
C TRP A 517 6.23 -9.70 -0.59
N GLN A 518 6.38 -8.49 -1.12
CA GLN A 518 5.95 -8.16 -2.47
C GLN A 518 6.87 -8.78 -3.53
N GLN A 519 8.19 -8.64 -3.40
CA GLN A 519 9.14 -9.10 -4.41
C GLN A 519 9.15 -10.61 -4.57
N LYS A 520 9.04 -11.40 -3.50
CA LYS A 520 9.04 -12.87 -3.61
C LYS A 520 7.86 -13.36 -4.46
N ARG A 521 6.71 -12.69 -4.35
CA ARG A 521 5.49 -12.99 -5.08
C ARG A 521 5.54 -12.49 -6.53
N VAL A 522 5.85 -11.22 -6.75
CA VAL A 522 5.92 -10.61 -8.09
C VAL A 522 6.98 -11.29 -8.96
N LYS A 523 8.16 -11.61 -8.40
CA LYS A 523 9.26 -12.25 -9.14
C LYS A 523 9.17 -13.78 -9.19
N LYS A 524 8.21 -14.39 -8.49
CA LYS A 524 8.05 -15.85 -8.32
C LYS A 524 9.35 -16.54 -7.88
N ASP A 525 10.09 -15.91 -6.97
CA ASP A 525 11.41 -16.37 -6.54
C ASP A 525 11.66 -16.11 -5.04
N SER A 526 12.23 -17.09 -4.35
CA SER A 526 12.47 -17.03 -2.91
C SER A 526 13.77 -16.30 -2.58
N PHE A 527 13.83 -15.67 -1.40
CA PHE A 527 15.08 -15.16 -0.86
C PHE A 527 15.84 -16.26 -0.11
N LYS A 528 17.15 -16.33 -0.33
CA LYS A 528 18.07 -17.16 0.45
C LYS A 528 18.60 -16.35 1.64
N TYR A 529 18.52 -16.95 2.82
CA TYR A 529 18.97 -16.37 4.08
C TYR A 529 20.40 -16.81 4.40
N SER A 530 21.26 -15.86 4.74
CA SER A 530 22.56 -16.13 5.35
C SER A 530 22.78 -15.21 6.54
N HIS A 531 23.25 -15.79 7.64
CA HIS A 531 23.58 -15.08 8.87
C HIS A 531 25.02 -15.37 9.24
N GLU A 532 25.80 -14.30 9.39
CA GLU A 532 27.20 -14.35 9.78
C GLU A 532 27.43 -13.38 10.95
N VAL A 533 28.28 -13.76 11.89
CA VAL A 533 28.75 -12.87 12.96
C VAL A 533 30.14 -12.37 12.55
N LYS A 534 30.25 -11.10 12.14
CA LYS A 534 31.52 -10.47 11.78
C LYS A 534 31.84 -9.36 12.79
N ASN A 535 33.03 -9.36 13.41
CA ASN A 535 33.48 -8.34 14.36
C ASN A 535 32.47 -8.03 15.48
N ASN A 536 31.90 -9.07 16.11
CA ASN A 536 30.82 -8.97 17.11
C ASN A 536 29.55 -8.24 16.64
N LYS A 537 29.39 -8.05 15.33
CA LYS A 537 28.15 -7.57 14.72
C LYS A 537 27.50 -8.72 13.98
N ASP A 538 26.25 -8.97 14.30
CA ASP A 538 25.43 -9.79 13.42
C ASP A 538 25.35 -9.11 12.06
N VAL A 539 25.43 -9.89 10.98
CA VAL A 539 25.14 -9.47 9.61
C VAL A 539 24.16 -10.49 9.00
N ILE A 540 22.99 -10.02 8.57
CA ILE A 540 22.03 -10.84 7.83
C ILE A 540 22.03 -10.36 6.39
N LYS A 541 22.35 -11.27 5.47
CA LYS A 541 22.29 -11.02 4.02
C LYS A 541 21.13 -11.84 3.44
N LEU A 542 20.34 -11.22 2.59
CA LEU A 542 19.31 -11.87 1.79
C LEU A 542 19.74 -11.86 0.32
N LYS A 543 19.72 -13.04 -0.32
CA LYS A 543 20.06 -13.17 -1.74
C LYS A 543 18.83 -13.53 -2.55
N GLN A 544 18.56 -12.81 -3.64
CA GLN A 544 17.52 -13.17 -4.61
C GLN A 544 18.07 -12.93 -6.02
N LYS A 545 18.10 -14.00 -6.83
CA LYS A 545 18.83 -14.04 -8.11
C LYS A 545 20.29 -13.56 -7.92
N ASN A 546 20.69 -12.49 -8.61
CA ASN A 546 22.05 -11.95 -8.59
C ASN A 546 22.19 -10.72 -7.66
N ASN A 547 21.20 -10.45 -6.80
CA ASN A 547 21.20 -9.31 -5.89
C ASN A 547 21.36 -9.75 -4.44
N GLU A 548 22.12 -8.97 -3.69
CA GLU A 548 22.26 -9.11 -2.24
C GLU A 548 21.70 -7.88 -1.52
N TYR A 549 20.99 -8.13 -0.43
CA TYR A 549 20.37 -7.12 0.40
C TYR A 549 20.78 -7.30 1.86
N THR A 550 20.78 -6.20 2.60
CA THR A 550 20.86 -6.22 4.05
C THR A 550 19.48 -5.96 4.66
N VAL A 551 19.25 -6.45 5.86
CA VAL A 551 18.00 -6.26 6.60
C VAL A 551 18.28 -5.46 7.87
N ARG A 552 17.46 -4.45 8.12
CA ARG A 552 17.53 -3.59 9.31
C ARG A 552 16.31 -3.81 10.22
N ASP A 553 16.41 -3.32 11.45
CA ASP A 553 15.29 -3.14 12.39
C ASP A 553 14.56 -4.44 12.78
N ASP A 554 13.29 -4.35 13.17
CA ASP A 554 12.49 -5.46 13.75
C ASP A 554 12.26 -6.64 12.80
N PHE A 555 12.31 -6.41 11.48
CA PHE A 555 12.22 -7.50 10.51
C PHE A 555 13.40 -8.46 10.64
N ARG A 556 14.58 -7.92 10.96
CA ARG A 556 15.79 -8.69 11.22
C ARG A 556 15.59 -9.68 12.37
N GLN A 557 14.95 -9.23 13.45
CA GLN A 557 14.65 -10.08 14.62
C GLN A 557 13.64 -11.18 14.25
N SER A 558 12.62 -10.83 13.47
CA SER A 558 11.63 -11.80 12.99
C SER A 558 12.27 -12.91 12.16
N LEU A 559 13.21 -12.58 11.26
CA LEU A 559 13.94 -13.59 10.48
C LEU A 559 14.87 -14.48 11.33
N LYS A 560 15.55 -13.91 12.34
CA LYS A 560 16.32 -14.70 13.31
C LYS A 560 15.43 -15.70 14.04
N LEU A 561 14.24 -15.24 14.45
CA LEU A 561 13.27 -16.07 15.14
C LEU A 561 12.77 -17.19 14.22
N GLU A 562 12.42 -16.89 12.96
CA GLU A 562 12.08 -17.93 11.96
C GLU A 562 13.17 -18.97 11.80
N ALA A 563 14.44 -18.55 11.67
CA ALA A 563 15.56 -19.48 11.55
C ALA A 563 15.68 -20.41 12.77
N LYS A 564 15.51 -19.87 13.99
CA LYS A 564 15.46 -20.66 15.23
C LYS A 564 14.26 -21.62 15.24
N LEU A 565 13.07 -21.17 14.86
CA LEU A 565 11.84 -21.99 14.85
C LEU A 565 11.92 -23.15 13.86
N ILE A 566 12.35 -22.87 12.62
CA ILE A 566 12.49 -23.89 11.57
C ILE A 566 13.56 -24.92 11.95
N SER A 567 14.68 -24.49 12.53
CA SER A 567 15.72 -25.42 12.98
C SER A 567 15.29 -26.27 14.18
N LEU A 568 14.60 -25.70 15.18
CA LEU A 568 14.07 -26.44 16.33
C LEU A 568 12.95 -27.42 15.95
N GLY A 569 12.14 -27.04 14.95
CA GLY A 569 10.88 -27.68 14.62
C GLY A 569 9.84 -27.57 15.74
N GLY A 570 8.75 -28.33 15.61
CA GLY A 570 7.61 -28.30 16.53
C GLY A 570 6.45 -27.47 15.98
N CYS A 571 5.38 -27.34 16.76
CA CYS A 571 4.14 -26.65 16.39
C CYS A 571 3.72 -25.55 17.38
N TYR A 572 4.37 -25.45 18.54
CA TYR A 572 4.13 -24.43 19.57
C TYR A 572 5.43 -24.17 20.33
N TRP A 573 5.68 -22.91 20.67
CA TRP A 573 6.95 -22.48 21.28
C TRP A 573 6.75 -21.51 22.44
N GLN A 574 7.73 -21.51 23.35
CA GLN A 574 7.82 -20.57 24.46
C GLN A 574 9.17 -19.86 24.45
N GLU A 575 9.13 -18.54 24.56
CA GLU A 575 10.30 -17.65 24.53
C GLU A 575 10.52 -17.06 25.92
N GLN A 576 11.54 -17.57 26.62
CA GLN A 576 11.88 -17.17 27.99
C GLN A 576 12.77 -15.93 28.04
N SER A 577 13.52 -15.68 26.96
CA SER A 577 14.28 -14.46 26.71
C SER A 577 14.48 -14.31 25.21
N SER A 578 14.92 -13.13 24.75
CA SER A 578 15.20 -12.84 23.34
C SER A 578 16.15 -13.86 22.67
N GLU A 579 17.00 -14.52 23.46
CA GLU A 579 17.92 -15.54 22.96
C GLU A 579 17.45 -16.98 23.19
N HIS A 580 16.53 -17.22 24.12
CA HIS A 580 16.12 -18.56 24.54
C HIS A 580 14.66 -18.86 24.18
N ILE A 581 14.49 -19.66 23.12
CA ILE A 581 13.20 -20.21 22.68
C ILE A 581 13.22 -21.74 22.73
N SER A 582 12.13 -22.33 23.21
CA SER A 582 11.99 -23.77 23.38
C SER A 582 10.71 -24.27 22.72
N LYS A 583 10.78 -25.43 22.07
CA LYS A 583 9.58 -26.12 21.56
C LYS A 583 8.84 -26.78 22.71
N GLN A 584 7.53 -26.71 22.68
CA GLN A 584 6.66 -27.32 23.67
C GLN A 584 5.89 -28.49 23.05
N HIS A 585 5.59 -29.50 23.88
CA HIS A 585 4.73 -30.59 23.44
C HIS A 585 3.28 -30.10 23.37
N LEU A 586 2.64 -30.30 22.21
CA LEU A 586 1.26 -29.91 21.97
C LEU A 586 0.46 -31.17 21.62
N ASP A 587 -0.49 -31.53 22.48
CA ASP A 587 -1.39 -32.67 22.26
C ASP A 587 -2.52 -32.22 21.33
N ILE A 588 -2.45 -32.64 20.05
CA ILE A 588 -3.40 -32.34 18.97
C ILE A 588 -3.64 -33.61 18.14
N ALA A 589 -4.67 -33.59 17.30
CA ALA A 589 -4.98 -34.71 16.42
C ALA A 589 -3.75 -35.10 15.55
N PRO A 590 -3.37 -36.40 15.48
CA PRO A 590 -2.17 -36.85 14.75
C PRO A 590 -2.14 -36.39 13.30
N SER A 591 -3.28 -36.44 12.61
CA SER A 591 -3.41 -35.99 11.22
C SER A 591 -3.03 -34.51 11.06
N VAL A 592 -3.38 -33.64 12.01
CA VAL A 592 -3.05 -32.21 11.96
C VAL A 592 -1.56 -32.00 12.21
N ALA A 593 -1.00 -32.70 13.20
CA ALA A 593 0.42 -32.62 13.53
C ALA A 593 1.32 -33.08 12.38
N GLU A 594 0.96 -34.19 11.72
CA GLU A 594 1.70 -34.75 10.58
C GLU A 594 1.75 -33.77 9.41
N HIS A 595 0.62 -33.19 9.01
CA HIS A 595 0.57 -32.25 7.89
C HIS A 595 1.30 -30.93 8.22
N PHE A 596 1.22 -30.45 9.46
CA PHE A 596 2.02 -29.30 9.90
C PHE A 596 3.53 -29.61 9.81
N HIS A 597 3.94 -30.80 10.23
CA HIS A 597 5.33 -31.22 10.18
C HIS A 597 5.86 -31.29 8.74
N LEU A 598 5.06 -31.70 7.76
CA LEU A 598 5.45 -31.68 6.35
C LEU A 598 5.78 -30.26 5.85
N ILE A 599 5.05 -29.25 6.29
CA ILE A 599 5.35 -27.84 5.97
C ILE A 599 6.69 -27.42 6.57
N VAL A 600 6.92 -27.71 7.85
CA VAL A 600 8.19 -27.40 8.53
C VAL A 600 9.37 -28.11 7.84
N LYS A 601 9.20 -29.39 7.51
CA LYS A 601 10.21 -30.20 6.83
C LYS A 601 10.55 -29.65 5.45
N TYR A 602 9.55 -29.19 4.69
CA TYR A 602 9.78 -28.53 3.41
C TYR A 602 10.74 -27.33 3.54
N TYR A 603 10.56 -26.49 4.56
CA TYR A 603 11.46 -25.35 4.81
C TYR A 603 12.88 -25.80 5.22
N GLN A 604 12.98 -26.86 6.04
CA GLN A 604 14.27 -27.43 6.47
C GLN A 604 15.06 -28.00 5.28
N ASP A 605 14.44 -28.88 4.49
CA ASP A 605 15.08 -29.58 3.37
C ASP A 605 15.58 -28.60 2.30
N ASN A 606 14.88 -27.48 2.10
CA ASN A 606 15.22 -26.47 1.10
C ASN A 606 16.08 -25.31 1.64
N LYS A 607 16.42 -25.31 2.94
CA LYS A 607 17.12 -24.22 3.64
C LYS A 607 16.45 -22.86 3.42
N LEU A 608 15.14 -22.80 3.70
CA LEU A 608 14.28 -21.64 3.46
C LEU A 608 13.61 -21.16 4.76
N LEU A 609 13.21 -19.90 4.78
CA LEU A 609 12.41 -19.31 5.87
C LEU A 609 11.01 -18.92 5.35
N PRO A 610 9.93 -19.07 6.15
CA PRO A 610 8.57 -18.75 5.73
C PRO A 610 8.40 -17.37 5.10
N SER A 611 8.83 -16.29 5.79
CA SER A 611 8.67 -14.91 5.29
C SER A 611 9.45 -14.64 4.00
N LEU A 612 10.48 -15.44 3.72
CA LEU A 612 11.36 -15.28 2.56
C LEU A 612 10.95 -16.12 1.35
N THR A 613 10.02 -17.07 1.53
CA THR A 613 9.73 -18.10 0.53
C THR A 613 8.57 -17.70 -0.37
N PHE A 614 8.78 -17.84 -1.67
CA PHE A 614 7.71 -17.84 -2.66
C PHE A 614 6.94 -19.16 -2.60
N TRP A 615 5.62 -19.07 -2.51
CA TRP A 615 4.75 -20.25 -2.42
C TRP A 615 4.53 -20.89 -3.80
N ASN A 616 5.46 -21.77 -4.18
CA ASN A 616 5.31 -22.63 -5.37
C ASN A 616 4.18 -23.65 -5.21
N ASP A 617 3.86 -24.38 -6.28
CA ASP A 617 2.76 -25.35 -6.29
C ASP A 617 2.86 -26.40 -5.18
N THR A 618 4.07 -26.93 -4.96
CA THR A 618 4.34 -27.92 -3.91
C THR A 618 4.02 -27.39 -2.52
N LEU A 619 4.56 -26.23 -2.15
CA LEU A 619 4.34 -25.62 -0.84
C LEU A 619 2.86 -25.22 -0.67
N ARG A 620 2.22 -24.69 -1.71
CA ARG A 620 0.79 -24.36 -1.67
C ARG A 620 -0.06 -25.58 -1.39
N GLN A 621 0.25 -26.72 -2.01
CA GLN A 621 -0.49 -27.96 -1.77
C GLN A 621 -0.31 -28.45 -0.32
N LEU A 622 0.91 -28.46 0.21
CA LEU A 622 1.17 -28.83 1.61
C LEU A 622 0.38 -27.97 2.60
N ILE A 623 0.32 -26.66 2.35
CA ILE A 623 -0.46 -25.72 3.17
C ILE A 623 -1.97 -26.00 3.05
N LYS A 624 -2.49 -26.23 1.84
CA LYS A 624 -3.91 -26.57 1.61
C LYS A 624 -4.30 -27.86 2.32
N ASP A 625 -3.45 -28.89 2.29
CA ASP A 625 -3.71 -30.18 2.94
C ASP A 625 -3.73 -30.06 4.46
N PHE A 626 -2.79 -29.30 5.03
CA PHE A 626 -2.78 -28.98 6.46
C PHE A 626 -4.05 -28.22 6.88
N LEU A 627 -4.41 -27.16 6.16
CA LEU A 627 -5.60 -26.36 6.46
C LEU A 627 -6.89 -27.17 6.34
N HIS A 628 -6.95 -28.10 5.37
CA HIS A 628 -8.07 -29.02 5.24
C HIS A 628 -8.22 -29.93 6.48
N CYS A 629 -7.12 -30.53 6.94
CA CYS A 629 -7.12 -31.34 8.15
C CYS A 629 -7.51 -30.52 9.39
N TYR A 630 -6.94 -29.33 9.54
CA TYR A 630 -7.25 -28.40 10.64
C TYR A 630 -8.74 -28.02 10.67
N LEU A 631 -9.31 -27.65 9.52
CA LEU A 631 -10.74 -27.32 9.41
C LEU A 631 -11.66 -28.52 9.65
N LYS A 632 -11.24 -29.73 9.26
CA LYS A 632 -11.97 -30.97 9.52
C LYS A 632 -12.08 -31.23 11.03
N GLU A 633 -10.98 -31.08 11.76
CA GLU A 633 -10.98 -31.19 13.23
C GLU A 633 -11.89 -30.14 13.88
N LEU A 634 -11.82 -28.88 13.46
CA LEU A 634 -12.70 -27.83 13.97
C LEU A 634 -14.19 -28.12 13.70
N LYS A 635 -14.53 -28.62 12.52
CA LYS A 635 -15.92 -28.99 12.16
C LYS A 635 -16.43 -30.22 12.92
N SER A 636 -15.55 -31.06 13.46
CA SER A 636 -15.92 -32.22 14.27
C SER A 636 -16.34 -31.83 15.70
N ILE A 637 -16.06 -30.60 16.14
CA ILE A 637 -16.42 -30.09 17.46
C ILE A 637 -17.95 -30.01 17.57
N THR A 638 -18.52 -30.75 18.51
CA THR A 638 -19.97 -30.76 18.75
C THR A 638 -20.40 -29.47 19.44
N LYS A 639 -21.35 -28.74 18.85
CA LYS A 639 -21.89 -27.50 19.44
C LYS A 639 -22.48 -27.76 20.82
N GLY A 640 -22.09 -26.93 21.80
CA GLY A 640 -22.56 -27.02 23.18
C GLY A 640 -21.85 -28.06 24.06
N ALA A 641 -20.94 -28.87 23.50
CA ALA A 641 -20.09 -29.78 24.28
C ALA A 641 -18.83 -29.05 24.80
N PRO A 642 -18.29 -29.45 25.97
CA PRO A 642 -16.99 -28.96 26.42
C PRO A 642 -15.89 -29.42 25.45
N LEU A 643 -14.95 -28.52 25.15
CA LEU A 643 -13.81 -28.83 24.29
C LEU A 643 -12.87 -29.84 24.96
N THR A 644 -12.41 -30.83 24.21
CA THR A 644 -11.31 -31.69 24.66
C THR A 644 -9.99 -30.93 24.69
N LYS A 645 -9.00 -31.43 25.42
CA LYS A 645 -7.65 -30.83 25.45
C LYS A 645 -7.03 -30.70 24.05
N GLN A 646 -7.23 -31.71 23.18
CA GLN A 646 -6.78 -31.68 21.80
C GLN A 646 -7.45 -30.58 20.98
N GLN A 647 -8.75 -30.37 21.18
CA GLN A 647 -9.51 -29.32 20.50
C GLN A 647 -9.11 -27.92 20.98
N GLN A 648 -8.90 -27.74 22.29
CA GLN A 648 -8.39 -26.47 22.85
C GLN A 648 -7.00 -26.14 22.28
N ASN A 649 -6.11 -27.13 22.23
CA ASN A 649 -4.74 -26.94 21.76
C ASN A 649 -4.60 -26.54 20.28
N LEU A 650 -5.66 -26.68 19.46
CA LEU A 650 -5.62 -26.23 18.06
C LEU A 650 -5.27 -24.74 17.93
N GLU A 651 -5.68 -23.91 18.89
CA GLU A 651 -5.39 -22.46 18.89
C GLU A 651 -3.90 -22.13 19.04
N ASN A 652 -3.11 -23.05 19.59
CA ASN A 652 -1.68 -22.86 19.89
C ASN A 652 -0.77 -23.26 18.73
N ILE A 653 -1.32 -23.78 17.62
CA ILE A 653 -0.53 -24.17 16.46
C ILE A 653 0.07 -22.93 15.79
N GLY A 654 1.38 -22.95 15.57
CA GLY A 654 2.12 -21.85 14.96
C GLY A 654 2.27 -20.63 15.87
N VAL A 655 2.13 -20.79 17.19
CA VAL A 655 2.17 -19.69 18.17
C VAL A 655 3.46 -19.72 19.00
N ILE A 656 3.99 -18.55 19.30
CA ILE A 656 5.03 -18.34 20.32
C ILE A 656 4.40 -17.60 21.48
N LYS A 657 4.54 -18.16 22.68
CA LYS A 657 4.24 -17.45 23.93
C LYS A 657 5.52 -16.85 24.50
N GLU A 658 5.60 -15.52 24.50
CA GLU A 658 6.69 -14.76 25.12
C GLU A 658 6.43 -14.66 26.63
N LEU A 659 7.35 -15.20 27.43
CA LEU A 659 7.25 -15.29 28.89
C LEU A 659 8.12 -14.24 29.61
N HIS A 660 8.58 -13.24 28.89
CA HIS A 660 9.44 -12.18 29.41
C HIS A 660 8.99 -10.82 28.91
N GLY A 661 9.35 -9.76 29.65
CA GLY A 661 8.91 -8.41 29.35
C GLY A 661 7.39 -8.27 29.52
N GLN A 662 6.70 -7.93 28.43
CA GLN A 662 5.29 -7.55 28.43
C GLN A 662 4.32 -8.73 28.18
N GLU A 663 4.82 -9.96 28.25
CA GLU A 663 4.12 -11.22 27.93
C GLU A 663 3.21 -11.15 26.69
N ARG A 664 3.70 -11.60 25.54
CA ARG A 664 3.01 -11.48 24.25
C ARG A 664 2.72 -12.83 23.62
N PHE A 665 1.69 -12.88 22.79
CA PHE A 665 1.50 -13.99 21.85
C PHE A 665 1.92 -13.54 20.46
N LYS A 666 2.76 -14.34 19.79
CA LYS A 666 3.21 -14.09 18.42
C LYS A 666 2.69 -15.22 17.55
N TYR A 667 1.78 -14.89 16.65
CA TYR A 667 1.33 -15.78 15.58
C TYR A 667 2.36 -15.71 14.47
N THR A 668 3.05 -16.82 14.26
CA THR A 668 4.12 -16.95 13.25
C THR A 668 3.51 -17.03 11.84
N PRO A 669 4.32 -16.94 10.78
CA PRO A 669 3.85 -17.20 9.41
C PRO A 669 3.27 -18.60 9.20
N LEU A 670 3.51 -19.52 10.13
CA LEU A 670 2.97 -20.89 10.11
C LEU A 670 1.65 -21.03 10.87
N ASN A 671 1.16 -19.98 11.53
CA ASN A 671 -0.13 -20.01 12.21
C ASN A 671 -1.27 -20.20 11.19
N PRO A 672 -2.30 -21.03 11.47
CA PRO A 672 -3.39 -21.30 10.53
C PRO A 672 -4.09 -20.05 9.98
N ILE A 673 -4.30 -19.01 10.81
CA ILE A 673 -4.93 -17.76 10.37
C ILE A 673 -4.04 -17.02 9.37
N ASN A 674 -2.74 -16.91 9.67
CA ASN A 674 -1.78 -16.28 8.77
C ASN A 674 -1.65 -17.05 7.46
N LEU A 675 -1.64 -18.39 7.51
CA LEU A 675 -1.59 -19.24 6.32
C LEU A 675 -2.82 -19.06 5.42
N VAL A 676 -4.03 -19.08 5.98
CA VAL A 676 -5.28 -18.86 5.22
C VAL A 676 -5.28 -17.47 4.60
N TYR A 677 -4.91 -16.45 5.39
CA TYR A 677 -4.88 -15.08 4.92
C TYR A 677 -3.90 -14.89 3.77
N GLN A 678 -2.67 -15.40 3.90
CA GLN A 678 -1.68 -15.32 2.84
C GLN A 678 -2.11 -16.13 1.60
N LEU A 679 -2.73 -17.30 1.78
CA LEU A 679 -3.25 -18.09 0.66
C LEU A 679 -4.27 -17.30 -0.17
N ALA A 680 -5.22 -16.63 0.49
CA ALA A 680 -6.21 -15.78 -0.17
C ALA A 680 -5.53 -14.62 -0.93
N LEU A 681 -4.53 -13.96 -0.32
CA LEU A 681 -3.78 -12.89 -1.00
C LEU A 681 -3.01 -13.41 -2.22
N TYR A 682 -2.43 -14.62 -2.17
CA TYR A 682 -1.77 -15.23 -3.32
C TYR A 682 -2.75 -15.51 -4.47
N GLU A 683 -3.98 -15.94 -4.16
CA GLU A 683 -5.02 -16.26 -5.14
C GLU A 683 -5.60 -14.99 -5.79
N GLU A 684 -5.79 -13.92 -5.02
CA GLU A 684 -6.35 -12.65 -5.51
C GLU A 684 -5.32 -11.77 -6.24
N LEU A 685 -4.06 -11.75 -5.76
CA LEU A 685 -3.05 -10.82 -6.29
C LEU A 685 -2.17 -11.42 -7.39
N ASP A 686 -1.95 -12.74 -7.44
CA ASP A 686 -0.91 -13.40 -8.27
C ASP A 686 0.40 -12.58 -8.33
N THR A 687 0.74 -11.95 -9.46
CA THR A 687 1.94 -11.10 -9.62
C THR A 687 1.67 -9.60 -9.57
N LEU A 688 0.47 -9.17 -9.18
CA LEU A 688 0.12 -7.75 -9.09
C LEU A 688 1.00 -7.06 -8.05
N GLU A 689 1.75 -6.07 -8.51
CA GLU A 689 2.49 -5.16 -7.66
C GLU A 689 1.55 -4.06 -7.16
N LEU A 690 1.58 -3.82 -5.85
CA LEU A 690 0.69 -2.91 -5.14
C LEU A 690 1.49 -1.70 -4.65
N PRO A 691 0.91 -0.49 -4.67
CA PRO A 691 1.46 0.65 -3.95
C PRO A 691 1.71 0.30 -2.47
N LYS A 692 2.80 0.80 -1.89
CA LYS A 692 3.22 0.48 -0.51
C LYS A 692 2.13 0.83 0.51
N GLU A 693 1.36 1.87 0.25
CA GLU A 693 0.27 2.35 1.10
C GLU A 693 -0.91 1.38 1.16
N ILE A 694 -1.18 0.68 0.06
CA ILE A 694 -2.21 -0.37 -0.02
C ILE A 694 -1.64 -1.67 0.56
N ALA A 695 -0.44 -2.06 0.12
CA ALA A 695 0.21 -3.29 0.56
C ALA A 695 0.39 -3.32 2.08
N GLY A 696 0.76 -2.20 2.71
CA GLY A 696 0.90 -2.10 4.16
C GLY A 696 -0.40 -2.17 4.96
N LYS A 697 -1.58 -2.08 4.31
CA LYS A 697 -2.89 -2.27 4.95
C LYS A 697 -3.39 -3.72 4.87
N LEU A 698 -2.77 -4.55 4.03
CA LEU A 698 -3.16 -5.95 3.86
C LEU A 698 -2.61 -6.80 5.01
N THR A 699 -3.27 -6.73 6.16
CA THR A 699 -2.89 -7.46 7.38
C THR A 699 -4.05 -8.29 7.93
N PRO A 700 -3.77 -9.41 8.63
CA PRO A 700 -4.81 -10.24 9.25
C PRO A 700 -5.37 -9.66 10.56
N LEU A 701 -4.99 -8.43 10.95
CA LEU A 701 -5.31 -7.81 12.25
C LEU A 701 -6.80 -7.89 12.61
N GLY A 702 -7.69 -7.65 11.65
CA GLY A 702 -9.14 -7.62 11.87
C GLY A 702 -9.82 -9.00 11.95
N ILE A 703 -9.12 -10.10 11.65
CA ILE A 703 -9.72 -11.44 11.57
C ILE A 703 -9.93 -12.03 12.96
N VAL A 704 -8.96 -11.84 13.86
CA VAL A 704 -9.02 -12.34 15.24
C VAL A 704 -8.75 -11.16 16.19
N PRO A 705 -9.79 -10.37 16.50
CA PRO A 705 -9.65 -9.11 17.24
C PRO A 705 -9.28 -9.29 18.70
N TYR A 706 -9.59 -10.45 19.29
CA TYR A 706 -9.22 -10.77 20.67
C TYR A 706 -8.89 -12.25 20.81
N ILE A 707 -7.91 -12.55 21.67
CA ILE A 707 -7.59 -13.91 22.11
C ILE A 707 -7.55 -13.95 23.64
N TYR A 708 -7.76 -15.14 24.20
CA TYR A 708 -7.61 -15.36 25.64
C TYR A 708 -6.22 -15.90 25.95
N GLY A 709 -5.61 -15.37 27.01
CA GLY A 709 -4.32 -15.83 27.51
C GLY A 709 -4.31 -15.90 29.03
N GLN A 710 -3.31 -16.57 29.61
CA GLN A 710 -3.06 -16.49 31.04
C GLN A 710 -2.16 -15.28 31.32
N GLY A 711 -2.67 -14.33 32.11
CA GLY A 711 -1.93 -13.15 32.57
C GLY A 711 -1.34 -13.31 33.97
N GLU A 712 -0.99 -12.18 34.60
CA GLU A 712 -0.31 -12.17 35.89
C GLU A 712 -1.18 -12.85 36.97
N GLY A 713 -0.59 -13.78 37.73
CA GLY A 713 -1.32 -14.50 38.80
C GLY A 713 -2.27 -15.61 38.31
N ARG A 714 -2.17 -16.05 37.04
CA ARG A 714 -3.01 -17.10 36.41
C ARG A 714 -4.47 -16.72 36.19
N SER A 715 -4.78 -15.43 36.18
CA SER A 715 -6.05 -14.92 35.66
C SER A 715 -6.12 -15.15 34.14
N ILE A 716 -7.33 -15.34 33.61
CA ILE A 716 -7.56 -15.32 32.16
C ILE A 716 -7.70 -13.86 31.76
N GLU A 717 -6.82 -13.38 30.89
CA GLU A 717 -6.81 -12.03 30.35
C GLU A 717 -7.15 -12.04 28.86
N LEU A 718 -7.70 -10.91 28.39
CA LEU A 718 -7.93 -10.65 26.98
C LEU A 718 -6.67 -10.02 26.38
N TYR A 719 -6.33 -10.44 25.17
CA TYR A 719 -5.25 -9.87 24.39
C TYR A 719 -5.77 -9.34 23.06
N ALA A 720 -5.30 -8.17 22.67
CA ALA A 720 -5.65 -7.51 21.40
C ALA A 720 -4.45 -7.50 20.45
N PRO A 721 -4.67 -7.57 19.12
CA PRO A 721 -3.61 -7.53 18.14
C PRO A 721 -2.99 -6.12 18.05
N ILE A 722 -1.69 -6.06 17.81
CA ILE A 722 -0.93 -4.81 17.67
C ILE A 722 -0.55 -4.61 16.21
N GLU A 723 -0.79 -3.40 15.70
CA GLU A 723 -0.30 -3.00 14.38
C GLU A 723 1.24 -2.99 14.34
N GLN A 724 1.79 -3.74 13.38
CA GLN A 724 3.20 -3.66 13.02
C GLN A 724 3.36 -3.71 11.50
N THR A 725 4.43 -3.10 11.00
CA THR A 725 4.67 -2.95 9.55
C THR A 725 5.95 -3.63 9.08
N HIS A 726 6.76 -4.15 10.01
CA HIS A 726 8.06 -4.72 9.71
C HIS A 726 7.96 -6.15 9.16
N SER A 727 6.88 -6.89 9.42
CA SER A 727 6.76 -8.31 9.07
C SER A 727 5.33 -8.72 8.72
N GLN A 728 4.95 -8.60 7.44
CA GLN A 728 3.57 -8.74 6.97
C GLN A 728 2.91 -10.11 7.25
N GLU A 729 3.71 -11.15 7.50
CA GLU A 729 3.23 -12.52 7.75
C GLU A 729 3.19 -12.87 9.25
N TRP A 730 3.46 -11.89 10.12
CA TRP A 730 3.43 -12.04 11.57
C TRP A 730 2.28 -11.24 12.18
N LEU A 731 1.71 -11.78 13.25
CA LEU A 731 0.68 -11.10 14.03
C LEU A 731 1.05 -11.17 15.52
N TYR A 732 0.99 -10.02 16.19
CA TYR A 732 1.44 -9.86 17.58
C TYR A 732 0.26 -9.44 18.44
N TYR A 733 0.17 -10.02 19.62
CA TYR A 733 -0.89 -9.75 20.59
C TYR A 733 -0.31 -9.31 21.91
N HIS A 734 -1.00 -8.39 22.57
CA HIS A 734 -0.64 -7.88 23.89
C HIS A 734 -1.86 -7.75 24.79
N SER A 735 -1.67 -7.76 26.11
CA SER A 735 -2.77 -7.73 27.06
C SER A 735 -3.60 -6.46 26.84
N ALA A 736 -4.91 -6.63 26.70
CA ALA A 736 -5.87 -5.56 26.52
C ALA A 736 -6.08 -4.74 27.82
N GLN A 737 -5.58 -5.24 28.95
CA GLN A 737 -5.58 -4.51 30.22
C GLN A 737 -4.40 -3.54 30.36
N VAL A 738 -3.33 -3.75 29.58
CA VAL A 738 -2.26 -2.76 29.45
C VAL A 738 -2.79 -1.65 28.55
N ASP A 739 -2.85 -0.44 29.11
CA ASP A 739 -3.49 0.76 28.54
C ASP A 739 -3.38 0.83 27.01
N THR A 740 -4.54 0.97 26.37
CA THR A 740 -4.85 0.95 24.93
C THR A 740 -4.16 2.03 24.07
N SER A 741 -3.09 2.65 24.58
CA SER A 741 -2.18 3.56 23.86
C SER A 741 -1.47 2.90 22.66
N SER A 742 -1.50 1.57 22.54
CA SER A 742 -0.75 0.84 21.52
C SER A 742 -1.53 0.44 20.26
N ALA A 743 -2.86 0.65 20.21
CA ALA A 743 -3.72 0.15 19.13
C ALA A 743 -3.91 1.11 17.92
N SER A 744 -3.39 2.34 17.95
CA SER A 744 -3.34 3.19 16.73
C SER A 744 -2.22 4.24 16.78
N LYS A 745 -0.98 3.75 16.81
CA LYS A 745 0.23 4.58 16.99
C LYS A 745 0.44 5.60 15.86
N ARG A 746 0.01 5.27 14.64
CA ARG A 746 0.19 6.12 13.44
C ARG A 746 -0.89 7.20 13.31
N TYR A 747 -2.13 6.91 13.71
CA TYR A 747 -3.20 7.90 13.68
C TYR A 747 -2.91 9.02 14.69
N ALA A 748 -2.49 8.67 15.91
CA ALA A 748 -2.21 9.66 16.95
C ALA A 748 -1.08 10.63 16.56
N ALA A 749 0.04 10.13 16.03
CA ALA A 749 1.16 10.98 15.61
C ALA A 749 0.79 11.90 14.43
N ASN A 750 0.04 11.40 13.44
CA ASN A 750 -0.44 12.21 12.32
C ASN A 750 -1.47 13.24 12.78
N LEU A 751 -2.42 12.84 13.62
CA LEU A 751 -3.42 13.74 14.20
C LEU A 751 -2.76 14.89 14.95
N ILE A 752 -1.73 14.62 15.75
CA ILE A 752 -1.00 15.66 16.49
C ILE A 752 -0.29 16.62 15.52
N LYS A 753 0.36 16.11 14.47
CA LYS A 753 0.93 16.95 13.41
C LYS A 753 -0.13 17.82 12.75
N ASP A 754 -1.26 17.23 12.37
CA ASP A 754 -2.34 17.92 11.66
C ASP A 754 -2.99 18.99 12.55
N LYS A 755 -3.18 18.71 13.84
CA LYS A 755 -3.68 19.69 14.82
C LYS A 755 -2.71 20.85 15.04
N ILE A 756 -1.40 20.60 15.04
CA ILE A 756 -0.41 21.69 15.09
C ILE A 756 -0.53 22.57 13.84
N ASN A 757 -0.63 21.96 12.65
CA ASN A 757 -0.80 22.69 11.39
C ASN A 757 -2.11 23.49 11.35
N GLU A 758 -3.24 22.89 11.73
CA GLU A 758 -4.55 23.53 11.81
C GLU A 758 -4.53 24.71 12.79
N PHE A 759 -3.92 24.54 13.97
CA PHE A 759 -3.82 25.60 14.96
C PHE A 759 -3.02 26.80 14.44
N ILE A 760 -1.87 26.55 13.80
CA ILE A 760 -1.05 27.62 13.22
C ILE A 760 -1.77 28.29 12.05
N ALA A 761 -2.47 27.52 11.21
CA ALA A 761 -3.24 28.06 10.08
C ALA A 761 -4.41 28.93 10.54
N HIS A 762 -5.22 28.45 11.50
CA HIS A 762 -6.35 29.19 12.05
C HIS A 762 -5.92 30.45 12.80
N PHE A 763 -4.82 30.38 13.56
CA PHE A 763 -4.33 31.49 14.37
C PHE A 763 -3.08 32.15 13.80
N HIS A 764 -2.95 32.21 12.47
CA HIS A 764 -1.77 32.76 11.77
C HIS A 764 -1.34 34.16 12.26
N TYR A 765 -2.28 34.98 12.74
CA TYR A 765 -2.01 36.30 13.33
C TYR A 765 -1.21 36.27 14.64
N LEU A 766 -1.19 35.14 15.36
CA LEU A 766 -0.35 34.91 16.55
C LEU A 766 1.09 34.51 16.18
N PHE A 767 1.30 34.03 14.95
CA PHE A 767 2.55 33.43 14.46
C PHE A 767 3.23 34.33 13.42
N ILE A 768 3.53 35.57 13.81
CA ILE A 768 4.16 36.58 12.94
C ILE A 768 5.66 36.29 12.76
N LYS A 769 6.19 36.42 11.54
CA LYS A 769 7.63 36.27 11.27
C LYS A 769 8.46 37.19 12.17
N GLY A 770 9.33 36.58 12.98
CA GLY A 770 10.22 37.29 13.92
C GLY A 770 9.81 37.18 15.39
N THR A 771 8.65 36.59 15.72
CA THR A 771 8.29 36.27 17.11
C THR A 771 8.81 34.90 17.51
N HIS A 772 9.53 34.82 18.64
CA HIS A 772 9.94 33.55 19.27
C HIS A 772 8.86 33.00 20.22
N ALA A 773 7.59 33.32 19.99
CA ALA A 773 6.51 32.88 20.87
C ALA A 773 6.33 31.36 20.74
N PRO A 774 6.48 30.59 21.83
CA PRO A 774 6.36 29.13 21.76
C PRO A 774 4.90 28.70 21.71
N LEU A 775 4.62 27.70 20.88
CA LEU A 775 3.37 26.95 20.95
C LEU A 775 3.44 26.01 22.15
N LYS A 776 2.54 26.20 23.13
CA LYS A 776 2.49 25.36 24.33
C LYS A 776 1.58 24.16 24.11
N ILE A 777 2.10 22.95 24.28
CA ILE A 777 1.35 21.70 24.19
C ILE A 777 1.36 21.02 25.55
N ASN A 778 0.17 20.84 26.13
CA ASN A 778 0.00 20.10 27.38
C ASN A 778 -0.41 18.66 27.08
N LEU A 779 0.40 17.69 27.49
CA LEU A 779 0.15 16.26 27.41
C LEU A 779 -0.35 15.79 28.78
N ILE A 780 -1.60 15.35 28.89
CA ILE A 780 -2.23 15.01 30.17
C ILE A 780 -2.65 13.53 30.15
N ASN A 781 -2.08 12.72 31.04
CA ASN A 781 -2.38 11.29 31.21
C ASN A 781 -2.24 10.45 29.92
N LEU A 782 -1.21 10.72 29.11
CA LEU A 782 -0.97 10.05 27.82
C LEU A 782 0.05 8.89 27.86
N GLY A 783 0.29 8.29 29.03
CA GLY A 783 1.26 7.20 29.16
C GLY A 783 2.70 7.61 28.78
N ASP A 784 3.36 6.87 27.89
CA ASP A 784 4.79 7.08 27.54
C ASP A 784 5.05 8.32 26.65
N CYS A 785 4.00 8.97 26.15
CA CYS A 785 4.00 10.16 25.29
C CYS A 785 4.77 10.02 23.96
N LYS A 786 5.18 8.82 23.54
CA LYS A 786 6.04 8.60 22.37
C LYS A 786 5.41 9.15 21.09
N GLU A 787 4.13 8.89 20.87
CA GLU A 787 3.37 9.27 19.68
C GLU A 787 3.23 10.80 19.60
N ALA A 788 3.10 11.47 20.75
CA ALA A 788 3.05 12.93 20.81
C ALA A 788 4.36 13.56 20.36
N PHE A 789 5.50 13.04 20.84
CA PHE A 789 6.80 13.47 20.35
C PHE A 789 7.00 13.15 18.88
N GLN A 790 6.60 11.96 18.40
CA GLN A 790 6.67 11.61 16.98
C GLN A 790 5.85 12.56 16.11
N GLY A 791 4.64 12.94 16.54
CA GLY A 791 3.82 13.94 15.85
C GLY A 791 4.49 15.32 15.77
N ILE A 792 5.06 15.77 16.88
CA ILE A 792 5.82 17.04 16.96
C ILE A 792 7.06 17.01 16.06
N PHE A 793 7.82 15.91 16.06
CA PHE A 793 8.97 15.76 15.17
C PHE A 793 8.57 15.68 13.70
N ASN A 794 7.46 15.01 13.37
CA ASN A 794 6.93 14.95 12.02
C ASN A 794 6.48 16.33 11.53
N TYR A 795 5.91 17.16 12.42
CA TYR A 795 5.66 18.57 12.16
C TYR A 795 6.96 19.30 11.84
N TYR A 796 7.96 19.26 12.73
CA TYR A 796 9.25 19.92 12.50
C TYR A 796 9.91 19.47 11.20
N LYS A 797 9.91 18.17 10.89
CA LYS A 797 10.44 17.63 9.64
C LYS A 797 9.74 18.22 8.41
N SER A 798 8.44 18.52 8.50
CA SER A 798 7.68 19.14 7.41
C SER A 798 7.93 20.63 7.25
N VAL A 799 8.30 21.34 8.33
CA VAL A 799 8.51 22.81 8.31
C VAL A 799 9.97 23.25 8.34
N ILE A 800 10.93 22.38 8.69
CA ILE A 800 12.37 22.72 8.78
C ILE A 800 12.97 23.14 7.44
N GLN A 801 12.40 22.67 6.33
CA GLN A 801 12.78 23.10 4.98
C GLN A 801 12.15 24.45 4.59
N GLN A 802 11.21 24.95 5.39
CA GLN A 802 10.53 26.22 5.22
C GLN A 802 11.18 27.25 6.17
N SER A 803 11.33 28.50 5.74
CA SER A 803 12.15 29.51 6.44
C SER A 803 11.59 30.01 7.78
N THR A 804 10.46 29.48 8.26
CA THR A 804 9.79 29.96 9.48
C THR A 804 9.38 28.76 10.33
N VAL A 805 10.03 28.61 11.49
CA VAL A 805 9.81 27.53 12.43
C VAL A 805 9.59 28.15 13.81
N PHE A 806 8.51 27.74 14.50
CA PHE A 806 8.18 28.23 15.83
C PHE A 806 8.64 27.23 16.91
N PRO A 807 9.10 27.70 18.08
CA PRO A 807 9.41 26.82 19.20
C PRO A 807 8.11 26.17 19.73
N ILE A 808 8.23 24.93 20.21
CA ILE A 808 7.13 24.19 20.85
C ILE A 808 7.58 23.83 22.27
N ASP A 809 6.83 24.32 23.26
CA ASP A 809 7.01 23.94 24.65
C ASP A 809 6.06 22.79 24.98
N VAL A 810 6.60 21.66 25.44
CA VAL A 810 5.80 20.49 25.81
C VAL A 810 5.77 20.34 27.33
N TYR A 811 4.57 20.38 27.90
CA TYR A 811 4.33 20.16 29.33
C TYR A 811 3.64 18.81 29.51
N ILE A 812 4.21 17.93 30.32
CA ILE A 812 3.69 16.58 30.54
C ILE A 812 3.14 16.48 31.96
N TYR A 813 1.88 16.07 32.08
CA TYR A 813 1.16 15.88 33.33
C TYR A 813 0.71 14.40 33.41
N GLY A 814 1.15 13.66 34.43
CA GLY A 814 0.82 12.25 34.63
C GLY A 814 1.14 11.78 36.05
N SER A 815 0.75 10.54 36.40
CA SER A 815 1.04 9.93 37.71
C SER A 815 2.49 9.44 37.80
N ASP A 816 3.06 9.49 39.01
CA ASP A 816 4.48 9.22 39.30
C ASP A 816 4.97 7.80 38.90
N ASP A 817 4.04 6.86 38.69
CA ASP A 817 4.31 5.44 38.42
C ASP A 817 4.63 5.10 36.95
N TYR A 818 4.54 6.04 36.01
CA TYR A 818 4.86 5.78 34.60
C TYR A 818 6.30 6.20 34.23
N ILE A 819 7.09 5.25 33.71
CA ILE A 819 8.37 5.57 33.04
C ILE A 819 8.02 6.24 31.70
N THR A 820 8.03 7.57 31.69
CA THR A 820 7.76 8.36 30.49
C THR A 820 8.99 8.35 29.58
N LYS A 821 8.81 8.15 28.27
CA LYS A 821 9.90 8.22 27.27
C LYS A 821 10.53 9.61 27.15
N SER A 822 9.95 10.62 27.79
CA SER A 822 10.56 11.94 27.99
C SER A 822 11.84 11.87 28.84
N LYS A 823 11.95 10.92 29.79
CA LYS A 823 13.14 10.77 30.65
C LYS A 823 14.43 10.50 29.85
N SER A 824 14.33 9.78 28.73
CA SER A 824 15.46 9.54 27.81
C SER A 824 15.98 10.81 27.08
N PHE A 825 15.22 11.90 27.05
CA PHE A 825 15.63 13.16 26.43
C PHE A 825 16.30 14.16 27.39
N PHE A 826 16.34 13.88 28.69
CA PHE A 826 17.07 14.69 29.68
C PHE A 826 18.56 14.32 29.76
N HIS A 827 19.06 13.49 28.86
CA HIS A 827 20.48 13.20 28.71
C HIS A 827 21.10 14.18 27.72
N ASP A 828 22.14 14.91 28.15
CA ASP A 828 22.89 15.83 27.28
C ASP A 828 23.78 15.10 26.26
N ASP A 829 23.90 13.77 26.36
CA ASP A 829 24.73 12.92 25.51
C ASP A 829 23.91 12.21 24.42
N VAL A 830 24.26 12.48 23.16
CA VAL A 830 23.64 11.92 21.96
C VAL A 830 23.74 10.39 21.90
N ASP A 831 24.81 9.79 22.42
CA ASP A 831 24.97 8.33 22.40
C ASP A 831 24.17 7.65 23.52
N ALA A 832 23.96 8.33 24.66
CA ALA A 832 23.01 7.90 25.70
C ALA A 832 21.55 7.96 25.19
N ILE A 833 21.20 9.00 24.42
CA ILE A 833 19.90 9.10 23.73
C ILE A 833 19.73 7.91 22.77
N LYS A 834 20.73 7.59 21.94
CA LYS A 834 20.65 6.44 21.01
C LYS A 834 20.47 5.10 21.73
N MET A 835 21.19 4.85 22.82
CA MET A 835 21.07 3.61 23.59
C MET A 835 19.68 3.43 24.20
N SER A 836 19.07 4.50 24.71
CA SER A 836 17.72 4.47 25.32
C SER A 836 16.58 4.25 24.31
N TRP A 837 16.84 4.38 23.01
CA TRP A 837 15.84 4.12 21.96
C TRP A 837 15.74 2.65 21.54
N TYR A 838 16.76 1.83 21.83
CA TYR A 838 16.81 0.41 21.47
C TYR A 838 16.42 -0.56 22.60
N THR A 839 16.26 -0.04 23.82
CA THR A 839 15.58 -0.69 24.95
C THR A 839 14.13 -0.22 25.03
#